data_AF-A0A0A2UNZ7-F1
#
_entry.id   AF-A0A0A2UNZ7-F1
#
_cell.length_a   1.000
_cell.length_b   1.000
_cell.length_c   1.000
_cell.angle_alpha   90.00
_cell.angle_beta   90.00
_cell.angle_gamma   90.00
#
_symmetry.space_group_name_H-M   'P 1'
#
loop_
_entity.id
_entity.type
_entity.pdbx_description
1 polymer ?
#
loop_
_entity_poly.entity_id
_entity_poly.type
_entity_poly.pdbx_seq_one_letter_code
_entity_poly.pdbx_strand_id
1 'polypeptide(L)'
;MKLTTENFFNLIIGNEHINFRCFNDLHPGMGGLPKAQGYYNQQIIDKLEQLNQQNRGVFFAVNGSFNDVDVEKFNAVFIDLDCEKDEENRRLSEQTINQYKEKKLKELNDFVKTPTAIIETKNGLHVYWSIDESASTLEFEQCEKRLIEYFKADPQVKSQSQLLRVPGYYWCKETDNKFLVTLRQLEDVQYDIQDIIHALPEYTSGGNCTTNKDLCNTKVSIDGTKDNKSSSNTDRYYYTGSRRQEKIYKNRPHIKNRDVQEMRKILQPEGVIAHTHDQVWKYLKQQDLATFLGVDNPQRLHCIFHDDSNPSAGIIQSPDTENFVYVCQSSNCGVRNSIIEATKHITGMNESDSLRFLRQVYGIQYAKNTFQYKEEEKKDHNLDLLRSRLNKETYPELYKLMGRYTVILKQLNKMNYGFATTEYFCDKKGENFFFNSIGNLAEEFKKDRKNMSSIIGVLTYLGLIRKVPHEELPKDVLAATKEIARKKGQKYYATYFSIPYYDSEVMDFAVKKAREFKEKGLSIRAFSRELLERSISKAEADRVYPQTKGEDLEKSAERRELNNKIDQLTLHLIDVKGYTTIHELLDFLTDTKRERNRIYQRLKKLLPEMEEKHGIKKVRLNKKLKLTLDADLETYPDVICRKSAIEESKNKIF
;
A
#
# COMPACT_ATOMS: atom_id res chain seq x y z
N MET A 1 -23.65 -21.11 -20.31
CA MET A 1 -22.56 -20.83 -21.28
C MET A 1 -21.78 -22.12 -21.58
N LYS A 2 -21.05 -22.26 -22.71
CA LYS A 2 -20.16 -23.43 -22.90
C LYS A 2 -18.97 -23.33 -21.94
N LEU A 3 -18.64 -24.43 -21.24
CA LEU A 3 -17.49 -24.50 -20.33
C LEU A 3 -16.17 -24.62 -21.13
N THR A 4 -15.65 -23.50 -21.60
CA THR A 4 -14.37 -23.43 -22.31
C THR A 4 -13.42 -22.46 -21.61
N THR A 5 -12.11 -22.71 -21.70
CA THR A 5 -11.09 -21.81 -21.16
C THR A 5 -11.13 -20.42 -21.82
N GLU A 6 -11.52 -20.36 -23.09
CA GLU A 6 -11.75 -19.10 -23.81
C GLU A 6 -12.89 -18.29 -23.18
N ASN A 7 -14.05 -18.91 -22.95
CA ASN A 7 -15.18 -18.23 -22.31
C ASN A 7 -14.87 -17.82 -20.87
N PHE A 8 -14.08 -18.62 -20.15
CA PHE A 8 -13.57 -18.24 -18.83
C PHE A 8 -12.78 -16.93 -18.87
N PHE A 9 -11.84 -16.80 -19.81
CA PHE A 9 -11.08 -15.56 -19.93
C PHE A 9 -11.92 -14.38 -20.42
N ASN A 10 -12.88 -14.62 -21.32
CA ASN A 10 -13.80 -13.57 -21.76
C ASN A 10 -14.64 -12.99 -20.60
N LEU A 11 -15.02 -13.81 -19.61
CA LEU A 11 -15.80 -13.35 -18.46
C LEU A 11 -14.96 -12.76 -17.31
N ILE A 12 -13.76 -13.28 -17.09
CA ILE A 12 -12.90 -12.80 -15.99
C ILE A 12 -12.08 -11.59 -16.44
N ILE A 13 -11.46 -11.65 -17.62
CA ILE A 13 -10.51 -10.62 -18.08
C ILE A 13 -11.13 -9.72 -19.17
N GLY A 14 -12.10 -10.24 -19.92
CA GLY A 14 -12.63 -9.54 -21.09
C GLY A 14 -11.73 -9.68 -22.31
N ASN A 15 -11.87 -8.77 -23.26
CA ASN A 15 -11.10 -8.76 -24.51
C ASN A 15 -9.73 -8.06 -24.33
N GLU A 16 -8.91 -8.56 -23.40
CA GLU A 16 -7.60 -7.99 -23.08
C GLU A 16 -6.47 -9.03 -23.14
N HIS A 17 -5.22 -8.53 -23.11
CA HIS A 17 -4.04 -9.39 -23.05
C HIS A 17 -3.92 -10.08 -21.69
N ILE A 18 -3.66 -11.38 -21.72
CA ILE A 18 -3.53 -12.20 -20.52
C ILE A 18 -2.05 -12.44 -20.22
N ASN A 19 -1.66 -12.30 -18.96
CA ASN A 19 -0.31 -12.51 -18.48
C ASN A 19 -0.16 -13.93 -17.90
N PHE A 20 0.52 -14.81 -18.63
CA PHE A 20 0.73 -16.21 -18.25
C PHE A 20 2.12 -16.46 -17.67
N ARG A 21 2.18 -17.41 -16.72
CA ARG A 21 3.42 -17.87 -16.10
C ARG A 21 3.45 -19.39 -16.03
N CYS A 22 4.52 -20.00 -16.54
CA CYS A 22 4.70 -21.45 -16.52
C CYS A 22 5.83 -21.84 -15.57
N PHE A 23 5.49 -22.53 -14.49
CA PHE A 23 6.45 -22.98 -13.47
C PHE A 23 6.82 -24.44 -13.68
N ASN A 24 8.07 -24.82 -13.40
CA ASN A 24 8.41 -26.24 -13.28
C ASN A 24 7.72 -26.79 -12.02
N ASP A 25 6.68 -27.61 -12.21
CA ASP A 25 5.89 -28.13 -11.10
C ASP A 25 6.65 -29.19 -10.30
N LEU A 26 7.58 -29.93 -10.93
CA LEU A 26 8.42 -30.95 -10.29
C LEU A 26 9.52 -30.34 -9.42
N HIS A 27 10.11 -29.24 -9.87
CA HIS A 27 11.17 -28.54 -9.17
C HIS A 27 10.87 -27.04 -9.09
N PRO A 28 9.99 -26.62 -8.14
CA PRO A 28 9.66 -25.22 -7.96
C PRO A 28 10.94 -24.39 -7.71
N GLY A 29 11.29 -23.52 -8.65
CA GLY A 29 12.49 -22.69 -8.59
C GLY A 29 13.68 -23.14 -9.45
N MET A 30 13.62 -24.31 -10.11
CA MET A 30 14.63 -24.74 -11.10
C MET A 30 14.13 -24.61 -12.55
N GLY A 31 14.98 -24.00 -13.38
CA GLY A 31 14.67 -23.64 -14.76
C GLY A 31 14.08 -22.24 -14.88
N GLY A 32 14.30 -21.58 -16.02
CA GLY A 32 13.71 -20.27 -16.27
C GLY A 32 12.19 -20.26 -16.05
N LEU A 33 11.64 -19.07 -15.84
CA LEU A 33 10.19 -18.81 -15.75
C LEU A 33 9.70 -18.34 -17.13
N PRO A 34 9.34 -19.23 -18.08
CA PRO A 34 8.69 -18.84 -19.31
C PRO A 34 7.50 -17.94 -19.00
N LYS A 35 7.53 -16.75 -19.62
CA LYS A 35 6.39 -15.85 -19.67
C LYS A 35 5.76 -15.97 -21.05
N ALA A 36 4.43 -15.96 -21.08
CA ALA A 36 3.68 -15.74 -22.29
C ALA A 36 2.68 -14.61 -22.01
N GLN A 37 2.43 -13.79 -23.02
CA GLN A 37 1.48 -12.70 -22.94
C GLN A 37 0.76 -12.59 -24.28
N GLY A 38 -0.55 -12.39 -24.24
CA GLY A 38 -1.38 -12.22 -25.43
C GLY A 38 -2.82 -12.66 -25.16
N TYR A 39 -3.66 -12.53 -26.19
CA TYR A 39 -5.01 -13.10 -26.18
C TYR A 39 -4.95 -14.63 -26.13
N TYR A 40 -5.96 -15.26 -25.53
CA TYR A 40 -6.08 -16.71 -25.50
C TYR A 40 -6.52 -17.26 -26.88
N ASN A 41 -5.59 -17.25 -27.83
CA ASN A 41 -5.78 -17.71 -29.20
C ASN A 41 -4.88 -18.93 -29.50
N GLN A 42 -5.03 -19.52 -30.69
CA GLN A 42 -4.32 -20.76 -31.06
C GLN A 42 -2.79 -20.66 -30.85
N GLN A 43 -2.18 -19.52 -31.19
CA GLN A 43 -0.73 -19.32 -31.02
C GLN A 43 -0.30 -19.39 -29.55
N ILE A 44 -1.07 -18.78 -28.64
CA ILE A 44 -0.81 -18.86 -27.21
C ILE A 44 -1.11 -20.26 -26.67
N ILE A 45 -2.20 -20.88 -27.12
CA ILE A 45 -2.60 -22.25 -26.73
C ILE A 45 -1.49 -23.24 -27.06
N ASP A 46 -0.99 -23.26 -28.30
CA ASP A 46 0.07 -24.16 -28.75
C ASP A 46 1.34 -24.02 -27.88
N LYS A 47 1.70 -22.77 -27.54
CA LYS A 47 2.85 -22.47 -26.69
C LYS A 47 2.65 -22.96 -25.26
N LEU A 48 1.46 -22.78 -24.69
CA LEU A 48 1.15 -23.23 -23.34
C LEU A 48 1.07 -24.76 -23.26
N GLU A 49 0.52 -25.42 -24.27
CA GLU A 49 0.48 -26.88 -24.38
C GLU A 49 1.88 -27.48 -24.46
N GLN A 50 2.74 -26.91 -25.31
CA GLN A 50 4.14 -27.32 -25.41
C GLN A 50 4.87 -27.20 -24.06
N LEU A 51 4.64 -26.11 -23.32
CA LEU A 51 5.24 -25.93 -21.99
C LEU A 51 4.66 -26.91 -20.97
N ASN A 52 3.36 -27.20 -21.02
CA ASN A 52 2.71 -28.14 -20.11
C ASN A 52 3.16 -29.60 -20.33
N GLN A 53 3.41 -29.99 -21.58
CA GLN A 53 4.03 -31.28 -21.93
C GLN A 53 5.43 -31.44 -21.30
N GLN A 54 6.16 -30.34 -21.07
CA GLN A 54 7.45 -30.31 -20.36
C GLN A 54 7.30 -30.32 -18.83
N ASN A 55 6.19 -30.82 -18.30
CA ASN A 55 5.88 -30.89 -16.86
C ASN A 55 5.84 -29.52 -16.17
N ARG A 56 5.43 -28.47 -16.90
CA ARG A 56 5.25 -27.14 -16.32
C ARG A 56 3.79 -26.85 -16.02
N GLY A 57 3.53 -26.39 -14.80
CA GLY A 57 2.22 -25.87 -14.42
C GLY A 57 1.93 -24.54 -15.11
N VAL A 58 0.72 -24.38 -15.66
CA VAL A 58 0.28 -23.18 -16.36
C VAL A 58 -0.59 -22.32 -15.44
N PHE A 59 -0.21 -21.06 -15.28
CA PHE A 59 -0.89 -20.08 -14.42
C PHE A 59 -1.08 -18.75 -15.16
N PHE A 60 -2.00 -17.93 -14.67
CA PHE A 60 -2.24 -16.58 -15.17
C PHE A 60 -2.41 -15.58 -14.01
N ALA A 61 -2.14 -14.31 -14.29
CA ALA A 61 -2.41 -13.21 -13.38
C ALA A 61 -3.88 -12.80 -13.48
N VAL A 62 -4.64 -12.98 -12.39
CA VAL A 62 -6.09 -12.74 -12.39
C VAL A 62 -6.40 -11.27 -12.68
N ASN A 63 -5.78 -10.36 -11.93
CA ASN A 63 -5.95 -8.91 -12.10
C ASN A 63 -4.88 -8.29 -13.01
N GLY A 64 -4.53 -9.02 -14.07
CA GLY A 64 -3.72 -8.49 -15.18
C GLY A 64 -2.23 -8.28 -14.91
N SER A 65 -1.74 -8.36 -13.67
CA SER A 65 -0.32 -8.11 -13.34
C SER A 65 0.33 -9.20 -12.49
N PHE A 66 1.67 -9.32 -12.62
CA PHE A 66 2.51 -10.18 -11.77
C PHE A 66 3.00 -9.52 -10.48
N ASN A 67 2.67 -8.24 -10.27
CA ASN A 67 2.96 -7.50 -9.03
C ASN A 67 1.74 -6.67 -8.63
N ASP A 68 1.37 -6.68 -7.35
CA ASP A 68 0.21 -5.95 -6.81
C ASP A 68 0.23 -4.46 -7.18
N VAL A 69 1.44 -3.89 -7.25
CA VAL A 69 1.70 -2.47 -7.49
C VAL A 69 1.53 -2.03 -8.95
N ASP A 70 1.36 -2.99 -9.84
CA ASP A 70 1.14 -2.80 -11.27
C ASP A 70 -0.27 -3.29 -11.67
N VAL A 71 -1.14 -3.62 -10.69
CA VAL A 71 -2.55 -3.93 -10.93
C VAL A 71 -3.28 -2.61 -11.14
N GLU A 72 -3.74 -2.38 -12.37
CA GLU A 72 -4.44 -1.14 -12.77
C GLU A 72 -5.94 -1.22 -12.50
N LYS A 73 -6.49 -2.45 -12.53
CA LYS A 73 -7.90 -2.75 -12.26
C LYS A 73 -8.03 -4.14 -11.64
N PHE A 74 -9.11 -4.35 -10.89
CA PHE A 74 -9.46 -5.67 -10.39
C PHE A 74 -10.50 -6.30 -11.32
N ASN A 75 -10.12 -7.44 -11.88
CA ASN A 75 -10.96 -8.23 -12.79
C ASN A 75 -11.89 -9.16 -12.00
N ALA A 76 -11.39 -9.71 -10.89
CA ALA A 76 -12.13 -10.61 -10.03
C ALA A 76 -11.55 -10.61 -8.60
N VAL A 77 -12.39 -10.90 -7.62
CA VAL A 77 -11.97 -11.47 -6.33
C VAL A 77 -12.00 -12.99 -6.43
N PHE A 78 -11.16 -13.68 -5.66
CA PHE A 78 -10.94 -15.11 -5.80
C PHE A 78 -10.53 -15.77 -4.48
N ILE A 79 -10.82 -17.05 -4.34
CA ILE A 79 -10.35 -17.84 -3.19
C ILE A 79 -9.79 -19.17 -3.66
N ASP A 80 -8.83 -19.69 -2.89
CA ASP A 80 -8.25 -21.01 -3.08
C ASP A 80 -8.73 -21.95 -1.96
N LEU A 81 -9.60 -22.89 -2.33
CA LEU A 81 -10.17 -23.89 -1.43
C LEU A 81 -9.39 -25.18 -1.59
N ASP A 82 -8.24 -25.27 -0.94
CA ASP A 82 -7.39 -26.46 -0.96
C ASP A 82 -7.69 -27.36 0.24
N CYS A 83 -7.75 -28.68 0.01
CA CYS A 83 -7.94 -29.66 1.07
C CYS A 83 -6.65 -29.75 1.92
N GLU A 84 -6.76 -29.50 3.21
CA GLU A 84 -5.63 -29.59 4.14
C GLU A 84 -5.02 -31.00 4.15
N LYS A 85 -3.71 -31.06 4.41
CA LYS A 85 -3.02 -32.33 4.63
C LYS A 85 -3.30 -32.86 6.04
N ASP A 86 -2.97 -34.12 6.29
CA ASP A 86 -3.11 -34.67 7.64
C ASP A 86 -2.12 -34.02 8.64
N GLU A 87 -2.26 -34.35 9.93
CA GLU A 87 -1.41 -33.80 11.01
C GLU A 87 0.10 -34.09 10.81
N GLU A 88 0.44 -35.10 10.00
CA GLU A 88 1.80 -35.47 9.65
C GLU A 88 2.24 -34.86 8.30
N ASN A 89 1.47 -33.92 7.75
CA ASN A 89 1.71 -33.23 6.48
C ASN A 89 1.74 -34.18 5.26
N ARG A 90 1.04 -35.32 5.35
CA ARG A 90 0.85 -36.30 4.27
C ARG A 90 -0.41 -35.97 3.46
N ARG A 91 -0.38 -36.37 2.19
CA ARG A 91 -1.49 -36.18 1.26
C ARG A 91 -2.65 -37.10 1.63
N LEU A 92 -3.85 -36.53 1.68
CA LEU A 92 -5.08 -37.28 1.93
C LEU A 92 -5.46 -38.17 0.72
N SER A 93 -6.28 -39.19 0.97
CA SER A 93 -6.78 -40.08 -0.06
C SER A 93 -7.60 -39.33 -1.12
N GLU A 94 -7.64 -39.82 -2.36
CA GLU A 94 -8.44 -39.20 -3.42
C GLU A 94 -9.93 -39.16 -3.06
N GLN A 95 -10.43 -40.16 -2.34
CA GLN A 95 -11.80 -40.18 -1.84
C GLN A 95 -12.07 -39.01 -0.86
N THR A 96 -11.15 -38.74 0.06
CA THR A 96 -11.27 -37.63 1.02
C THR A 96 -11.22 -36.27 0.32
N ILE A 97 -10.32 -36.11 -0.67
CA ILE A 97 -10.22 -34.88 -1.46
C ILE A 97 -11.51 -34.64 -2.26
N ASN A 98 -12.07 -35.68 -2.87
CA ASN A 98 -13.33 -35.56 -3.63
C ASN A 98 -14.50 -35.20 -2.72
N GLN A 99 -14.61 -35.82 -1.54
CA GLN A 99 -15.62 -35.46 -0.54
C GLN A 99 -15.48 -34.00 -0.08
N TYR A 100 -14.25 -33.52 0.10
CA TYR A 100 -14.00 -32.11 0.42
C TYR A 100 -14.46 -31.18 -0.71
N LYS A 101 -14.12 -31.48 -1.97
CA LYS A 101 -14.55 -30.70 -3.14
C LYS A 101 -16.07 -30.66 -3.25
N GLU A 102 -16.76 -31.79 -3.11
CA GLU A 102 -18.24 -31.86 -3.15
C GLU A 102 -18.87 -31.02 -2.03
N LYS A 103 -18.33 -31.09 -0.82
CA LYS A 103 -18.78 -30.26 0.31
C LYS A 103 -18.60 -28.76 -0.01
N LYS A 104 -17.45 -28.36 -0.52
CA LYS A 104 -17.17 -26.96 -0.88
C LYS A 104 -18.04 -26.47 -2.04
N LEU A 105 -18.29 -27.30 -3.05
CA LEU A 105 -19.24 -26.97 -4.12
C LEU A 105 -20.64 -26.70 -3.56
N LYS A 106 -21.09 -27.50 -2.58
CA LYS A 106 -22.37 -27.25 -1.91
C LYS A 106 -22.38 -25.93 -1.14
N GLU A 107 -21.34 -25.65 -0.36
CA GLU A 107 -21.20 -24.36 0.35
C GLU A 107 -21.22 -23.16 -0.60
N LEU A 108 -20.59 -23.29 -1.78
CA LEU A 108 -20.58 -22.26 -2.83
C LEU A 108 -21.94 -22.09 -3.50
N ASN A 109 -22.66 -23.17 -3.76
CA ASN A 109 -24.01 -23.13 -4.33
C ASN A 109 -25.04 -22.53 -3.37
N ASP A 110 -24.84 -22.70 -2.07
CA ASP A 110 -25.70 -22.14 -1.02
C ASP A 110 -25.37 -20.66 -0.73
N PHE A 111 -24.25 -20.13 -1.23
CA PHE A 111 -23.87 -18.74 -1.03
C PHE A 111 -24.68 -17.81 -1.94
N VAL A 112 -25.17 -16.70 -1.36
CA VAL A 112 -26.13 -15.78 -2.02
C VAL A 112 -25.58 -15.12 -3.29
N LYS A 113 -24.25 -14.98 -3.42
CA LYS A 113 -23.61 -14.48 -4.65
C LYS A 113 -22.94 -15.66 -5.36
N THR A 114 -23.58 -16.17 -6.41
CA THR A 114 -23.05 -17.28 -7.22
C THR A 114 -21.66 -16.97 -7.78
N PRO A 115 -20.68 -17.89 -7.70
CA PRO A 115 -19.39 -17.68 -8.35
C PRO A 115 -19.52 -17.55 -9.88
N THR A 116 -18.80 -16.58 -10.46
CA THR A 116 -18.65 -16.45 -11.91
C THR A 116 -17.96 -17.67 -12.49
N ALA A 117 -16.92 -18.18 -11.82
CA ALA A 117 -16.22 -19.39 -12.26
C ALA A 117 -15.76 -20.25 -11.09
N ILE A 118 -15.79 -21.57 -11.30
CA ILE A 118 -15.18 -22.56 -10.39
C ILE A 118 -14.28 -23.47 -11.23
N ILE A 119 -13.00 -23.51 -10.87
CA ILE A 119 -11.99 -24.37 -11.49
C ILE A 119 -11.60 -25.46 -10.49
N GLU A 120 -11.68 -26.71 -10.92
CA GLU A 120 -11.21 -27.86 -10.15
C GLU A 120 -9.71 -28.07 -10.34
N THR A 121 -8.98 -28.07 -9.23
CA THR A 121 -7.55 -28.40 -9.16
C THR A 121 -7.35 -29.79 -8.54
N LYS A 122 -6.10 -30.29 -8.45
CA LYS A 122 -5.84 -31.64 -7.93
C LYS A 122 -6.34 -31.82 -6.49
N ASN A 123 -6.14 -30.82 -5.63
CA ASN A 123 -6.43 -30.91 -4.20
C ASN A 123 -7.61 -30.04 -3.75
N GLY A 124 -8.20 -29.26 -4.66
CA GLY A 124 -9.13 -28.22 -4.25
C GLY A 124 -9.89 -27.56 -5.40
N LEU A 125 -10.34 -26.34 -5.15
CA LEU A 125 -11.08 -25.50 -6.09
C LEU A 125 -10.52 -24.07 -6.08
N HIS A 126 -10.30 -23.49 -7.26
CA HIS A 126 -10.17 -22.04 -7.40
C HIS A 126 -11.52 -21.44 -7.75
N VAL A 127 -11.96 -20.43 -7.02
CA VAL A 127 -13.28 -19.83 -7.17
C VAL A 127 -13.11 -18.34 -7.48
N TYR A 128 -13.91 -17.82 -8.39
CA TYR A 128 -13.84 -16.44 -8.87
C TYR A 128 -15.21 -15.77 -8.86
N TRP A 129 -15.24 -14.52 -8.44
CA TRP A 129 -16.33 -13.59 -8.69
C TRP A 129 -15.79 -12.43 -9.52
N SER A 130 -16.22 -12.33 -10.77
CA SER A 130 -15.91 -11.20 -11.65
C SER A 130 -16.52 -9.94 -11.07
N ILE A 131 -15.75 -8.86 -11.08
CA ILE A 131 -16.17 -7.57 -10.54
C ILE A 131 -16.05 -6.49 -11.61
N ASP A 132 -16.82 -5.42 -11.45
CA ASP A 132 -16.72 -4.26 -12.34
C ASP A 132 -15.46 -3.41 -12.06
N GLU A 133 -15.11 -2.55 -13.01
CA GLU A 133 -13.87 -1.76 -12.99
C GLU A 133 -13.83 -0.65 -11.91
N SER A 134 -14.85 -0.55 -11.04
CA SER A 134 -14.96 0.53 -10.05
C SER A 134 -14.35 0.20 -8.67
N ALA A 135 -13.92 -1.05 -8.44
CA ALA A 135 -13.41 -1.50 -7.15
C ALA A 135 -12.07 -0.83 -6.76
N SER A 136 -12.00 -0.26 -5.56
CA SER A 136 -10.75 0.23 -4.98
C SER A 136 -9.95 -0.90 -4.33
N THR A 137 -8.64 -0.66 -4.12
CA THR A 137 -7.75 -1.60 -3.42
C THR A 137 -8.25 -1.98 -2.04
N LEU A 138 -8.81 -1.02 -1.29
CA LEU A 138 -9.35 -1.28 0.04
C LEU A 138 -10.55 -2.21 -0.01
N GLU A 139 -11.43 -2.03 -0.99
CA GLU A 139 -12.61 -2.88 -1.18
C GLU A 139 -12.20 -4.28 -1.62
N PHE A 140 -11.22 -4.39 -2.50
CA PHE A 140 -10.61 -5.67 -2.88
C PHE A 140 -10.09 -6.41 -1.65
N GLU A 141 -9.22 -5.77 -0.85
CA GLU A 141 -8.63 -6.37 0.34
C GLU A 141 -9.69 -6.76 1.39
N GLN A 142 -10.72 -5.93 1.56
CA GLN A 142 -11.83 -6.21 2.48
C GLN A 142 -12.65 -7.41 2.00
N CYS A 143 -12.97 -7.46 0.71
CA CYS A 143 -13.76 -8.54 0.12
C CYS A 143 -13.02 -9.86 0.19
N GLU A 144 -11.77 -9.89 -0.28
CA GLU A 144 -10.86 -11.04 -0.21
C GLU A 144 -10.79 -11.64 1.18
N LYS A 145 -10.43 -10.81 2.16
CA LYS A 145 -10.27 -11.27 3.55
C LYS A 145 -11.55 -11.89 4.10
N ARG A 146 -12.72 -11.33 3.77
CA ARG A 146 -14.01 -11.82 4.25
C ARG A 146 -14.47 -13.07 3.52
N LEU A 147 -14.20 -13.21 2.23
CA LEU A 147 -14.43 -14.46 1.49
C LEU A 147 -13.56 -15.59 2.05
N ILE A 148 -12.27 -15.32 2.29
CA ILE A 148 -11.34 -16.28 2.90
C ILE A 148 -11.85 -16.73 4.26
N GLU A 149 -12.27 -15.78 5.11
CA GLU A 149 -12.79 -16.09 6.45
C GLU A 149 -14.10 -16.88 6.38
N TYR A 150 -15.04 -16.47 5.51
CA TYR A 150 -16.35 -17.10 5.36
C TYR A 150 -16.24 -18.55 4.87
N PHE A 151 -15.46 -18.79 3.81
CA PHE A 151 -15.29 -20.11 3.23
C PHE A 151 -14.17 -20.94 3.85
N LYS A 152 -13.42 -20.37 4.80
CA LYS A 152 -12.20 -20.96 5.38
C LYS A 152 -11.21 -21.38 4.29
N ALA A 153 -10.94 -20.45 3.36
CA ALA A 153 -10.01 -20.65 2.25
C ALA A 153 -8.54 -20.45 2.69
N ASP A 154 -7.59 -20.73 1.81
CA ASP A 154 -6.16 -20.52 2.09
C ASP A 154 -5.87 -19.02 2.34
N PRO A 155 -5.44 -18.62 3.55
CA PRO A 155 -5.17 -17.23 3.88
C PRO A 155 -3.94 -16.62 3.18
N GLN A 156 -3.15 -17.42 2.46
CA GLN A 156 -2.03 -16.95 1.63
C GLN A 156 -2.47 -16.45 0.26
N VAL A 157 -3.64 -16.88 -0.22
CA VAL A 157 -4.18 -16.51 -1.53
C VAL A 157 -5.06 -15.28 -1.39
N LYS A 158 -4.42 -14.11 -1.25
CA LYS A 158 -5.11 -12.81 -1.06
C LYS A 158 -4.41 -11.63 -1.73
N SER A 159 -3.31 -11.90 -2.44
CA SER A 159 -2.51 -10.88 -3.11
C SER A 159 -3.19 -10.46 -4.41
N GLN A 160 -3.17 -9.16 -4.73
CA GLN A 160 -3.88 -8.60 -5.90
C GLN A 160 -3.39 -9.22 -7.22
N SER A 161 -2.10 -9.57 -7.28
CA SER A 161 -1.40 -10.19 -8.41
C SER A 161 -1.30 -11.72 -8.31
N GLN A 162 -2.23 -12.34 -7.59
CA GLN A 162 -2.25 -13.78 -7.41
C GLN A 162 -2.19 -14.51 -8.76
N LEU A 163 -1.37 -15.55 -8.79
CA LEU A 163 -1.30 -16.49 -9.90
C LEU A 163 -2.14 -17.72 -9.59
N LEU A 164 -3.15 -17.98 -10.41
CA LEU A 164 -3.99 -19.16 -10.31
C LEU A 164 -3.90 -20.01 -11.58
N ARG A 165 -4.27 -21.30 -11.46
CA ARG A 165 -4.15 -22.30 -12.52
C ARG A 165 -5.10 -21.97 -13.68
N VAL A 166 -4.62 -22.15 -14.91
CA VAL A 166 -5.44 -22.06 -16.12
C VAL A 166 -6.16 -23.40 -16.35
N PRO A 167 -7.49 -23.43 -16.61
CA PRO A 167 -8.19 -24.67 -16.91
C PRO A 167 -7.82 -25.18 -18.32
N GLY A 168 -7.85 -26.49 -18.50
CA GLY A 168 -7.45 -27.16 -19.74
C GLY A 168 -5.99 -27.64 -19.77
N TYR A 169 -5.22 -27.39 -18.71
CA TYR A 169 -3.82 -27.83 -18.60
C TYR A 169 -3.61 -28.77 -17.41
N TYR A 170 -2.61 -29.64 -17.51
CA TYR A 170 -2.28 -30.58 -16.45
C TYR A 170 -1.53 -29.90 -15.29
N TRP A 171 -1.94 -30.20 -14.06
CA TRP A 171 -1.10 -30.13 -12.87
C TRP A 171 -0.03 -31.23 -12.94
N CYS A 172 1.24 -30.84 -12.81
CA CYS A 172 2.38 -31.70 -13.17
C CYS A 172 3.38 -31.93 -12.03
N LYS A 173 2.97 -31.78 -10.75
CA LYS A 173 3.89 -31.99 -9.62
C LYS A 173 4.23 -33.47 -9.38
N GLU A 174 3.44 -34.38 -9.95
CA GLU A 174 3.68 -35.83 -9.95
C GLU A 174 3.65 -36.31 -11.41
N THR A 175 4.77 -36.83 -11.93
CA THR A 175 4.88 -37.24 -13.34
C THR A 175 3.92 -38.35 -13.70
N ASP A 176 3.71 -39.28 -12.77
CA ASP A 176 2.97 -40.53 -12.99
C ASP A 176 1.49 -40.37 -12.58
N ASN A 177 1.12 -39.21 -12.02
CA ASN A 177 -0.25 -38.89 -11.57
C ASN A 177 -0.58 -37.41 -11.85
N LYS A 178 -0.49 -37.03 -13.12
CA LYS A 178 -0.93 -35.71 -13.57
C LYS A 178 -2.44 -35.57 -13.42
N PHE A 179 -2.88 -34.36 -13.11
CA PHE A 179 -4.31 -34.05 -12.96
C PHE A 179 -4.72 -32.95 -13.92
N LEU A 180 -5.73 -33.17 -14.75
CA LEU A 180 -6.23 -32.14 -15.65
C LEU A 180 -7.02 -31.10 -14.84
N VAL A 181 -6.55 -29.85 -14.84
CA VAL A 181 -7.30 -28.73 -14.24
C VAL A 181 -8.52 -28.46 -15.11
N THR A 182 -9.73 -28.54 -14.56
CA THR A 182 -10.96 -28.45 -15.35
C THR A 182 -11.86 -27.33 -14.87
N LEU A 183 -12.58 -26.70 -15.79
CA LEU A 183 -13.60 -25.70 -15.47
C LEU A 183 -14.90 -26.43 -15.11
N ARG A 184 -15.40 -26.24 -13.88
CA ARG A 184 -16.60 -26.91 -13.35
C ARG A 184 -17.86 -26.07 -13.52
N GLN A 185 -17.73 -24.77 -13.35
CA GLN A 185 -18.83 -23.82 -13.45
C GLN A 185 -18.34 -22.57 -14.16
N LEU A 186 -19.21 -22.01 -14.99
CA LEU A 186 -19.01 -20.71 -15.62
C LEU A 186 -20.37 -20.04 -15.82
N GLU A 187 -20.62 -19.01 -15.05
CA GLU A 187 -21.85 -18.21 -15.07
C GLU A 187 -21.51 -16.80 -15.55
N ASP A 188 -22.37 -16.25 -16.42
CA ASP A 188 -22.24 -14.89 -16.96
C ASP A 188 -22.78 -13.87 -15.94
N VAL A 189 -22.05 -13.74 -14.84
CA VAL A 189 -22.38 -12.85 -13.72
C VAL A 189 -21.15 -12.02 -13.34
N GLN A 190 -21.38 -10.73 -13.16
CA GLN A 190 -20.41 -9.74 -12.70
C GLN A 190 -21.03 -8.93 -11.56
N TYR A 191 -20.21 -8.52 -10.60
CA TYR A 191 -20.68 -7.88 -9.37
C TYR A 191 -20.03 -6.51 -9.15
N ASP A 192 -20.78 -5.57 -8.58
CA ASP A 192 -20.18 -4.51 -7.78
C ASP A 192 -19.52 -5.20 -6.57
N ILE A 193 -18.27 -4.87 -6.26
CA ILE A 193 -17.58 -5.51 -5.13
C ILE A 193 -18.30 -5.32 -3.79
N GLN A 194 -19.04 -4.21 -3.63
CA GLN A 194 -19.85 -3.95 -2.45
C GLN A 194 -20.98 -4.96 -2.30
N ASP A 195 -21.54 -5.48 -3.38
CA ASP A 195 -22.59 -6.50 -3.32
C ASP A 195 -22.09 -7.80 -2.68
N ILE A 196 -20.85 -8.19 -2.98
CA ILE A 196 -20.21 -9.36 -2.39
C ILE A 196 -19.90 -9.08 -0.92
N ILE A 197 -19.35 -7.90 -0.62
CA ILE A 197 -19.07 -7.43 0.74
C ILE A 197 -20.35 -7.43 1.60
N HIS A 198 -21.48 -6.95 1.10
CA HIS A 198 -22.74 -6.92 1.86
C HIS A 198 -23.37 -8.30 2.03
N ALA A 199 -23.10 -9.24 1.13
CA ALA A 199 -23.51 -10.63 1.24
C ALA A 199 -22.76 -11.42 2.32
N LEU A 200 -21.61 -10.91 2.78
CA LEU A 200 -20.78 -11.54 3.79
C LEU A 200 -21.13 -11.03 5.21
N PRO A 201 -20.89 -11.82 6.27
CA PRO A 201 -21.10 -11.36 7.65
C PRO A 201 -20.23 -10.15 8.02
N GLU A 202 -20.73 -9.23 8.85
CA GLU A 202 -19.94 -8.09 9.35
C GLU A 202 -18.72 -8.57 10.15
N TYR A 203 -17.59 -7.89 9.96
CA TYR A 203 -16.33 -8.24 10.61
C TYR A 203 -16.39 -7.94 12.11
N THR A 204 -16.72 -8.95 12.94
CA THR A 204 -16.51 -8.87 14.38
C THR A 204 -15.05 -9.14 14.67
N SER A 205 -14.27 -8.10 14.96
CA SER A 205 -12.92 -8.26 15.50
C SER A 205 -12.97 -8.94 16.87
N GLY A 206 -12.86 -10.27 16.89
CA GLY A 206 -12.71 -11.07 18.11
C GLY A 206 -11.30 -10.92 18.67
N GLY A 207 -11.20 -10.31 19.86
CA GLY A 207 -9.95 -10.17 20.62
C GLY A 207 -10.02 -9.09 21.71
N ASN A 208 -10.84 -9.34 22.74
CA ASN A 208 -10.91 -8.66 24.06
C ASN A 208 -10.66 -7.15 24.13
N CYS A 209 -11.73 -6.36 24.14
CA CYS A 209 -11.79 -5.10 24.87
C CYS A 209 -13.05 -5.08 25.72
N THR A 210 -12.83 -4.98 27.03
CA THR A 210 -13.86 -4.70 28.01
C THR A 210 -14.55 -3.39 27.66
N THR A 211 -15.88 -3.44 27.63
CA THR A 211 -16.75 -2.29 27.38
C THR A 211 -16.53 -1.22 28.43
N ASN A 212 -16.00 -0.07 28.04
CA ASN A 212 -16.30 1.20 28.72
C ASN A 212 -17.12 2.04 27.74
N LYS A 213 -18.42 2.14 28.05
CA LYS A 213 -19.46 2.82 27.27
C LYS A 213 -19.51 4.33 27.56
N ASP A 214 -18.52 4.88 28.23
CA ASP A 214 -18.46 6.27 28.64
C ASP A 214 -17.16 6.89 28.13
N LEU A 215 -17.23 7.68 27.05
CA LEU A 215 -16.37 8.83 26.69
C LEU A 215 -16.54 9.17 25.20
N CYS A 216 -17.73 9.66 24.86
CA CYS A 216 -17.95 10.46 23.65
C CYS A 216 -19.15 11.37 23.89
N ASN A 217 -18.99 12.27 24.86
CA ASN A 217 -19.78 13.49 24.95
C ASN A 217 -18.89 14.54 25.60
N THR A 218 -18.18 15.30 24.78
CA THR A 218 -17.62 16.57 25.21
C THR A 218 -18.07 17.60 24.20
N LYS A 219 -19.27 18.12 24.45
CA LYS A 219 -19.76 19.34 23.81
C LYS A 219 -18.79 20.47 24.18
N VAL A 220 -18.28 21.14 23.16
CA VAL A 220 -17.66 22.46 23.31
C VAL A 220 -18.77 23.44 23.67
N SER A 221 -18.74 23.97 24.88
CA SER A 221 -19.60 25.05 25.34
C SER A 221 -19.05 26.38 24.81
N ILE A 222 -19.87 27.11 24.05
CA ILE A 222 -19.67 28.53 23.76
C ILE A 222 -20.59 29.29 24.74
N ASP A 223 -19.99 30.07 25.62
CA ASP A 223 -20.70 30.96 26.54
C ASP A 223 -21.45 32.05 25.75
N GLY A 224 -22.74 32.27 26.04
CA GLY A 224 -23.37 33.55 25.69
C GLY A 224 -24.86 33.62 25.33
N THR A 225 -25.64 32.54 25.29
CA THR A 225 -27.09 32.67 24.99
C THR A 225 -27.97 31.91 25.98
N LYS A 226 -28.82 32.70 26.66
CA LYS A 226 -29.71 32.31 27.76
C LYS A 226 -30.64 31.16 27.40
N ASP A 227 -30.69 30.19 28.32
CA ASP A 227 -31.62 29.08 28.35
C ASP A 227 -33.08 29.55 28.29
N ASN A 228 -33.83 29.04 27.30
CA ASN A 228 -35.24 28.76 27.49
C ASN A 228 -35.44 27.25 27.40
N LYS A 229 -35.92 26.70 28.52
CA LYS A 229 -36.28 25.30 28.69
C LYS A 229 -37.23 24.83 27.58
N SER A 230 -36.83 23.82 26.82
CA SER A 230 -37.78 22.85 26.26
C SER A 230 -37.12 21.49 26.10
N SER A 231 -37.79 20.50 26.67
CA SER A 231 -37.50 19.07 26.79
C SER A 231 -36.61 18.43 25.74
N SER A 232 -35.65 17.64 26.25
CA SER A 232 -34.95 16.58 25.57
C SER A 232 -35.90 15.59 24.90
N ASN A 233 -35.88 15.50 23.57
CA ASN A 233 -36.46 14.38 22.84
C ASN A 233 -35.72 14.17 21.50
N THR A 234 -34.56 13.51 21.56
CA THR A 234 -33.79 12.96 20.43
C THR A 234 -33.22 11.65 20.98
N ASP A 235 -33.44 10.43 20.49
CA ASP A 235 -33.86 9.97 19.18
C ASP A 235 -34.66 8.67 19.37
N ARG A 236 -35.90 8.64 18.89
CA ARG A 236 -36.69 7.40 18.78
C ARG A 236 -37.64 7.48 17.59
N TYR A 237 -37.09 7.56 16.39
CA TYR A 237 -37.83 7.39 15.14
C TYR A 237 -37.35 6.13 14.42
N TYR A 238 -37.70 4.97 14.97
CA TYR A 238 -37.77 3.74 14.17
C TYR A 238 -39.25 3.52 13.86
N TYR A 239 -39.66 3.77 12.62
CA TYR A 239 -41.01 3.45 12.17
C TYR A 239 -40.99 2.58 10.91
N THR A 240 -41.64 1.42 11.02
CA THR A 240 -41.95 0.50 9.92
C THR A 240 -43.21 1.00 9.24
N GLY A 241 -43.08 1.53 8.02
CA GLY A 241 -44.14 2.22 7.31
C GLY A 241 -45.43 1.42 7.11
N SER A 242 -46.55 2.13 7.03
CA SER A 242 -47.87 1.59 6.69
C SER A 242 -48.04 1.43 5.17
N ARG A 243 -48.87 0.48 4.70
CA ARG A 243 -49.20 0.27 3.27
C ARG A 243 -49.72 1.54 2.56
N ARG A 244 -50.23 2.52 3.32
CA ARG A 244 -50.72 3.81 2.81
C ARG A 244 -49.58 4.73 2.37
N GLN A 245 -48.45 4.73 3.08
CA GLN A 245 -47.27 5.54 2.73
C GLN A 245 -46.55 5.02 1.48
N GLU A 246 -46.51 3.70 1.25
CA GLU A 246 -45.88 3.12 0.05
C GLU A 246 -46.58 3.54 -1.26
N LYS A 247 -47.89 3.82 -1.22
CA LYS A 247 -48.63 4.36 -2.38
C LYS A 247 -48.35 5.82 -2.66
N ILE A 248 -48.01 6.60 -1.63
CA ILE A 248 -47.77 8.05 -1.74
C ILE A 248 -46.34 8.30 -2.21
N TYR A 249 -45.37 7.58 -1.63
CA TYR A 249 -43.94 7.74 -1.90
C TYR A 249 -43.45 6.63 -2.82
N LYS A 250 -43.73 6.76 -4.12
CA LYS A 250 -43.49 5.69 -5.12
C LYS A 250 -42.05 5.21 -5.16
N ASN A 251 -41.09 6.10 -4.90
CA ASN A 251 -39.66 5.78 -4.98
C ASN A 251 -39.06 5.31 -3.66
N ARG A 252 -39.83 5.37 -2.55
CA ARG A 252 -39.34 4.97 -1.21
C ARG A 252 -38.77 3.55 -1.18
N PRO A 253 -39.37 2.52 -1.82
CA PRO A 253 -38.79 1.18 -1.85
C PRO A 253 -37.40 1.16 -2.50
N HIS A 254 -37.22 1.86 -3.62
CA HIS A 254 -35.94 1.94 -4.33
C HIS A 254 -34.88 2.68 -3.50
N ILE A 255 -35.25 3.80 -2.86
CA ILE A 255 -34.35 4.53 -1.95
C ILE A 255 -33.97 3.64 -0.76
N LYS A 256 -34.95 3.01 -0.11
CA LYS A 256 -34.74 2.14 1.05
C LYS A 256 -33.82 0.95 0.73
N ASN A 257 -34.00 0.35 -0.45
CA ASN A 257 -33.19 -0.76 -0.94
C ASN A 257 -31.88 -0.31 -1.62
N ARG A 258 -31.63 1.00 -1.72
CA ARG A 258 -30.43 1.60 -2.33
C ARG A 258 -30.26 1.22 -3.81
N ASP A 259 -31.37 1.09 -4.51
CA ASP A 259 -31.42 0.72 -5.93
C ASP A 259 -31.03 1.91 -6.81
N VAL A 260 -29.73 2.08 -7.01
CA VAL A 260 -29.16 3.18 -7.81
C VAL A 260 -29.66 3.13 -9.26
N GLN A 261 -29.77 1.93 -9.84
CA GLN A 261 -30.13 1.77 -11.25
C GLN A 261 -31.55 2.24 -11.52
N GLU A 262 -32.53 1.79 -10.72
CA GLU A 262 -33.92 2.20 -10.92
C GLU A 262 -34.10 3.68 -10.55
N MET A 263 -33.44 4.18 -9.50
CA MET A 263 -33.45 5.61 -9.17
C MET A 263 -32.89 6.46 -10.31
N ARG A 264 -31.80 6.04 -10.97
CA ARG A 264 -31.25 6.74 -12.14
C ARG A 264 -32.19 6.71 -13.33
N LYS A 265 -32.88 5.60 -13.55
CA LYS A 265 -33.87 5.46 -14.63
C LYS A 265 -35.10 6.36 -14.42
N ILE A 266 -35.52 6.53 -13.17
CA ILE A 266 -36.62 7.42 -12.77
C ILE A 266 -36.19 8.89 -12.89
N LEU A 267 -35.01 9.23 -12.37
CA LEU A 267 -34.55 10.63 -12.25
C LEU A 267 -33.87 11.18 -13.50
N GLN A 268 -33.31 10.30 -14.34
CA GLN A 268 -32.57 10.64 -15.55
C GLN A 268 -31.57 11.81 -15.36
N PRO A 269 -30.68 11.75 -14.36
CA PRO A 269 -29.79 12.87 -14.08
C PRO A 269 -28.70 13.00 -15.14
N GLU A 270 -28.38 14.24 -15.53
CA GLU A 270 -27.33 14.55 -16.51
C GLU A 270 -25.91 14.19 -16.01
N GLY A 271 -25.74 14.04 -14.69
CA GLY A 271 -24.43 13.88 -14.07
C GLY A 271 -23.71 15.22 -13.91
N VAL A 272 -22.81 15.32 -12.93
CA VAL A 272 -22.08 16.58 -12.69
C VAL A 272 -20.68 16.28 -12.15
N ILE A 273 -19.74 17.14 -12.52
CA ILE A 273 -18.39 17.13 -11.98
C ILE A 273 -18.32 18.17 -10.86
N ALA A 274 -18.01 17.73 -9.65
CA ALA A 274 -17.81 18.60 -8.50
C ALA A 274 -16.32 18.72 -8.15
N HIS A 275 -15.87 19.90 -7.73
CA HIS A 275 -14.50 20.17 -7.33
C HIS A 275 -14.32 20.22 -5.80
N THR A 276 -15.40 20.39 -5.04
CA THR A 276 -15.38 20.50 -3.58
C THR A 276 -16.58 19.79 -2.94
N HIS A 277 -16.50 19.50 -1.64
CA HIS A 277 -17.59 18.91 -0.90
C HIS A 277 -18.83 19.82 -0.82
N ASP A 278 -18.62 21.13 -0.64
CA ASP A 278 -19.70 22.13 -0.58
C ASP A 278 -20.50 22.20 -1.88
N GLN A 279 -19.83 22.05 -3.03
CA GLN A 279 -20.51 21.97 -4.33
C GLN A 279 -21.43 20.76 -4.42
N VAL A 280 -21.00 19.60 -3.90
CA VAL A 280 -21.85 18.39 -3.84
C VAL A 280 -23.05 18.62 -2.94
N TRP A 281 -22.85 19.19 -1.75
CA TRP A 281 -23.93 19.47 -0.79
C TRP A 281 -24.95 20.44 -1.36
N LYS A 282 -24.49 21.54 -1.95
CA LYS A 282 -25.35 22.53 -2.59
C LYS A 282 -26.14 21.91 -3.74
N TYR A 283 -25.45 21.21 -4.65
CA TYR A 283 -26.07 20.56 -5.79
C TYR A 283 -27.16 19.57 -5.37
N LEU A 284 -26.88 18.72 -4.37
CA LEU A 284 -27.85 17.74 -3.86
C LEU A 284 -29.08 18.43 -3.25
N LYS A 285 -28.89 19.45 -2.42
CA LYS A 285 -30.01 20.16 -1.77
C LYS A 285 -30.92 20.90 -2.76
N GLN A 286 -30.42 21.21 -3.96
CA GLN A 286 -31.18 21.84 -5.04
C GLN A 286 -31.91 20.83 -5.93
N GLN A 287 -31.73 19.52 -5.73
CA GLN A 287 -32.47 18.51 -6.48
C GLN A 287 -33.93 18.47 -6.05
N ASP A 288 -34.82 18.30 -7.03
CA ASP A 288 -36.26 18.20 -6.78
C ASP A 288 -36.59 17.00 -5.90
N LEU A 289 -36.89 17.30 -4.63
CA LEU A 289 -37.18 16.30 -3.62
C LEU A 289 -38.51 15.60 -3.86
N ALA A 290 -39.46 16.21 -4.57
CA ALA A 290 -40.73 15.60 -4.92
C ALA A 290 -40.51 14.47 -5.94
N THR A 291 -39.71 14.76 -6.96
CA THR A 291 -39.30 13.79 -7.97
C THR A 291 -38.46 12.67 -7.34
N PHE A 292 -37.50 13.01 -6.47
CA PHE A 292 -36.71 12.01 -5.73
C PHE A 292 -37.59 11.03 -4.94
N LEU A 293 -38.55 11.53 -4.16
CA LEU A 293 -39.42 10.70 -3.34
C LEU A 293 -40.57 10.02 -4.12
N GLY A 294 -40.82 10.45 -5.35
CA GLY A 294 -41.87 9.92 -6.23
C GLY A 294 -43.27 10.31 -5.75
N VAL A 295 -43.48 11.59 -5.40
CA VAL A 295 -44.77 12.12 -4.92
C VAL A 295 -45.44 13.02 -5.96
N ASP A 296 -46.74 12.82 -6.19
CA ASP A 296 -47.51 13.60 -7.18
C ASP A 296 -48.02 14.94 -6.62
N ASN A 297 -48.27 15.02 -5.31
CA ASN A 297 -48.81 16.22 -4.65
C ASN A 297 -47.89 16.69 -3.51
N PRO A 298 -46.79 17.40 -3.83
CA PRO A 298 -45.78 17.77 -2.84
C PRO A 298 -46.26 18.73 -1.75
N GLN A 299 -47.42 19.39 -1.94
CA GLN A 299 -47.95 20.38 -0.99
C GLN A 299 -48.78 19.76 0.15
N ARG A 300 -49.31 18.55 -0.05
CA ARG A 300 -50.18 17.87 0.93
C ARG A 300 -49.83 16.39 0.99
N LEU A 301 -48.94 16.05 1.92
CA LEU A 301 -48.43 14.70 2.13
C LEU A 301 -48.74 14.21 3.54
N HIS A 302 -49.01 12.91 3.66
CA HIS A 302 -48.88 12.22 4.94
C HIS A 302 -47.39 12.07 5.27
N CYS A 303 -47.00 12.27 6.53
CA CYS A 303 -45.60 12.24 6.89
C CYS A 303 -44.95 10.88 6.59
N ILE A 304 -43.72 10.86 6.07
CA ILE A 304 -42.97 9.63 5.78
C ILE A 304 -42.27 9.07 7.04
N PHE A 305 -42.11 9.90 8.08
CA PHE A 305 -41.35 9.57 9.28
C PHE A 305 -42.22 9.33 10.52
N HIS A 306 -43.54 9.59 10.43
CA HIS A 306 -44.52 9.21 11.46
C HIS A 306 -45.91 9.03 10.82
N ASP A 307 -46.83 8.39 11.53
CA ASP A 307 -48.21 8.22 11.07
C ASP A 307 -49.08 9.42 11.48
N ASP A 308 -49.76 10.00 10.50
CA ASP A 308 -50.72 11.09 10.67
C ASP A 308 -52.10 10.73 10.07
N SER A 309 -53.18 11.09 10.77
CA SER A 309 -54.54 10.87 10.26
C SER A 309 -54.93 11.86 9.16
N ASN A 310 -54.35 13.07 9.20
CA ASN A 310 -54.51 14.12 8.21
C ASN A 310 -53.13 14.48 7.61
N PRO A 311 -53.04 14.87 6.32
CA PRO A 311 -51.77 15.28 5.72
C PRO A 311 -51.11 16.39 6.53
N SER A 312 -49.93 16.12 7.10
CA SER A 312 -49.18 17.06 7.95
C SER A 312 -47.84 17.49 7.37
N ALA A 313 -47.46 16.97 6.20
CA ALA A 313 -46.16 17.22 5.58
C ALA A 313 -46.29 17.82 4.17
N GLY A 314 -45.21 18.43 3.71
CA GLY A 314 -45.05 18.95 2.37
C GLY A 314 -43.60 19.20 2.02
N ILE A 315 -43.33 19.50 0.76
CA ILE A 315 -42.01 19.85 0.23
C ILE A 315 -42.06 21.31 -0.20
N ILE A 316 -41.15 22.12 0.35
CA ILE A 316 -41.01 23.53 0.03
C ILE A 316 -39.65 23.78 -0.63
N GLN A 317 -39.59 24.77 -1.50
CA GLN A 317 -38.34 25.27 -2.05
C GLN A 317 -38.04 26.64 -1.42
N SER A 318 -36.80 26.82 -0.95
CA SER A 318 -36.35 28.12 -0.43
C SER A 318 -36.20 29.13 -1.58
N PRO A 319 -36.84 30.31 -1.52
CA PRO A 319 -36.69 31.32 -2.57
C PRO A 319 -35.29 31.93 -2.65
N ASP A 320 -34.51 31.89 -1.57
CA ASP A 320 -33.17 32.49 -1.52
C ASP A 320 -32.06 31.53 -1.97
N THR A 321 -32.22 30.23 -1.67
CA THR A 321 -31.16 29.22 -1.87
C THR A 321 -31.51 28.17 -2.91
N GLU A 322 -32.74 28.18 -3.39
CA GLU A 322 -33.34 27.17 -4.29
C GLU A 322 -33.34 25.74 -3.72
N ASN A 323 -32.98 25.58 -2.44
CA ASN A 323 -32.93 24.27 -1.77
C ASN A 323 -34.33 23.73 -1.52
N PHE A 324 -34.52 22.44 -1.79
CA PHE A 324 -35.73 21.70 -1.43
C PHE A 324 -35.64 21.16 -0.01
N VAL A 325 -36.72 21.34 0.74
CA VAL A 325 -36.84 20.89 2.13
C VAL A 325 -38.18 20.21 2.34
N TYR A 326 -38.13 18.97 2.81
CA TYR A 326 -39.28 18.24 3.34
C TYR A 326 -39.59 18.77 4.74
N VAL A 327 -40.83 19.21 4.96
CA VAL A 327 -41.28 19.79 6.22
C VAL A 327 -42.53 19.06 6.72
N CYS A 328 -42.51 18.65 7.98
CA CYS A 328 -43.71 18.22 8.70
C CYS A 328 -44.11 19.26 9.75
N GLN A 329 -45.37 19.67 9.75
CA GLN A 329 -45.93 20.68 10.66
C GLN A 329 -46.66 20.08 11.86
N SER A 330 -46.65 18.75 12.02
CA SER A 330 -47.26 18.11 13.18
C SER A 330 -46.50 18.45 14.47
N SER A 331 -47.23 18.69 15.55
CA SER A 331 -46.69 19.06 16.88
C SER A 331 -45.81 17.97 17.52
N ASN A 332 -45.88 16.73 17.02
CA ASN A 332 -45.14 15.57 17.51
C ASN A 332 -44.03 15.07 16.55
N CYS A 333 -43.74 15.81 15.47
CA CYS A 333 -42.73 15.43 14.48
C CYS A 333 -41.74 16.55 14.17
N GLY A 334 -42.24 17.69 13.65
CA GLY A 334 -41.41 18.89 13.40
C GLY A 334 -40.21 18.73 12.45
N VAL A 335 -40.11 17.62 11.70
CA VAL A 335 -38.94 17.35 10.86
C VAL A 335 -38.79 18.36 9.72
N ARG A 336 -37.53 18.74 9.46
CA ARG A 336 -37.12 19.59 8.33
C ARG A 336 -35.87 18.98 7.70
N ASN A 337 -36.05 18.27 6.60
CA ASN A 337 -35.02 17.44 5.99
C ASN A 337 -34.77 17.87 4.54
N SER A 338 -33.51 18.04 4.15
CA SER A 338 -33.17 18.05 2.74
C SER A 338 -33.17 16.61 2.19
N ILE A 339 -32.81 16.45 0.91
CA ILE A 339 -32.62 15.14 0.31
C ILE A 339 -31.63 14.26 1.10
N ILE A 340 -30.62 14.87 1.74
CA ILE A 340 -29.57 14.15 2.46
C ILE A 340 -30.14 13.53 3.73
N GLU A 341 -30.79 14.33 4.58
CA GLU A 341 -31.40 13.85 5.82
C GLU A 341 -32.57 12.90 5.51
N ALA A 342 -33.38 13.19 4.48
CA ALA A 342 -34.47 12.30 4.07
C ALA A 342 -33.92 10.91 3.67
N THR A 343 -32.86 10.87 2.86
CA THR A 343 -32.17 9.63 2.48
C THR A 343 -31.64 8.88 3.70
N LYS A 344 -30.97 9.58 4.61
CA LYS A 344 -30.43 9.02 5.87
C LYS A 344 -31.54 8.34 6.68
N HIS A 345 -32.67 9.01 6.87
CA HIS A 345 -33.79 8.48 7.65
C HIS A 345 -34.52 7.33 6.95
N ILE A 346 -34.69 7.37 5.62
CA ILE A 346 -35.34 6.29 4.86
C ILE A 346 -34.49 5.02 4.86
N THR A 347 -33.16 5.16 4.76
CA THR A 347 -32.21 4.05 4.57
C THR A 347 -31.58 3.54 5.86
N GLY A 348 -31.60 4.35 6.93
CA GLY A 348 -30.87 4.07 8.18
C GLY A 348 -29.34 4.21 8.06
N MET A 349 -28.83 4.73 6.95
CA MET A 349 -27.40 4.93 6.74
C MET A 349 -26.84 6.08 7.60
N ASN A 350 -25.51 6.12 7.77
CA ASN A 350 -24.85 7.34 8.23
C ASN A 350 -24.82 8.40 7.11
N GLU A 351 -24.41 9.62 7.44
CA GLU A 351 -24.39 10.75 6.50
C GLU A 351 -23.45 10.53 5.31
N SER A 352 -22.26 9.98 5.57
CA SER A 352 -21.25 9.70 4.54
C SER A 352 -21.76 8.68 3.51
N ASP A 353 -22.39 7.59 3.96
CA ASP A 353 -22.97 6.57 3.09
C ASP A 353 -24.19 7.10 2.32
N SER A 354 -24.99 7.97 2.95
CA SER A 354 -26.11 8.65 2.28
C SER A 354 -25.63 9.57 1.16
N LEU A 355 -24.54 10.33 1.39
CA LEU A 355 -23.90 11.14 0.37
C LEU A 355 -23.30 10.29 -0.75
N ARG A 356 -22.71 9.12 -0.44
CA ARG A 356 -22.19 8.19 -1.47
C ARG A 356 -23.31 7.68 -2.37
N PHE A 357 -24.41 7.19 -1.78
CA PHE A 357 -25.59 6.75 -2.54
C PHE A 357 -26.15 7.87 -3.42
N LEU A 358 -26.35 9.06 -2.87
CA LEU A 358 -26.87 10.19 -3.63
C LEU A 358 -25.94 10.61 -4.78
N ARG A 359 -24.62 10.54 -4.59
CA ARG A 359 -23.66 10.79 -5.67
C ARG A 359 -23.78 9.77 -6.79
N GLN A 360 -23.98 8.49 -6.47
CA GLN A 360 -24.20 7.44 -7.48
C GLN A 360 -25.53 7.66 -8.21
N VAL A 361 -26.61 7.96 -7.48
CA VAL A 361 -27.93 8.26 -8.04
C VAL A 361 -27.86 9.44 -9.00
N TYR A 362 -27.21 10.54 -8.61
CA TYR A 362 -27.15 11.75 -9.45
C TYR A 362 -25.93 11.82 -10.38
N GLY A 363 -25.10 10.77 -10.45
CA GLY A 363 -23.91 10.75 -11.31
C GLY A 363 -22.88 11.84 -10.98
N ILE A 364 -22.67 12.12 -9.69
CA ILE A 364 -21.73 13.13 -9.21
C ILE A 364 -20.32 12.54 -9.15
N GLN A 365 -19.44 12.99 -10.04
CA GLN A 365 -18.03 12.65 -10.05
C GLN A 365 -17.21 13.78 -9.40
N TYR A 366 -16.14 13.44 -8.68
CA TYR A 366 -15.17 14.46 -8.26
C TYR A 366 -14.16 14.66 -9.40
N ALA A 367 -13.92 15.90 -9.80
CA ALA A 367 -12.73 16.22 -10.58
C ALA A 367 -11.49 15.88 -9.74
N LYS A 368 -10.42 15.33 -10.36
CA LYS A 368 -9.08 15.38 -9.76
C LYS A 368 -8.84 16.83 -9.34
N ASN A 369 -8.62 17.08 -8.06
CA ASN A 369 -8.33 18.45 -7.62
C ASN A 369 -6.92 18.86 -8.10
N THR A 370 -6.62 20.16 -8.12
CA THR A 370 -5.31 20.66 -8.59
C THR A 370 -4.14 20.06 -7.82
N PHE A 371 -4.36 19.64 -6.57
CA PHE A 371 -3.36 18.97 -5.75
C PHE A 371 -3.02 17.57 -6.28
N GLN A 372 -4.03 16.74 -6.55
CA GLN A 372 -3.85 15.41 -7.14
C GLN A 372 -3.18 15.46 -8.52
N TYR A 373 -3.53 16.46 -9.35
CA TYR A 373 -2.85 16.67 -10.63
C TYR A 373 -1.36 16.97 -10.45
N LYS A 374 -1.02 17.88 -9.53
CA LYS A 374 0.38 18.23 -9.23
C LYS A 374 1.16 17.04 -8.66
N GLU A 375 0.54 16.25 -7.80
CA GLU A 375 1.18 15.04 -7.25
C GLU A 375 1.36 13.94 -8.31
N GLU A 376 0.42 13.81 -9.25
CA GLU A 376 0.54 12.90 -10.39
C GLU A 376 1.66 13.35 -11.35
N GLU A 377 1.70 14.64 -11.69
CA GLU A 377 2.74 15.24 -12.53
C GLU A 377 4.12 15.08 -11.89
N LYS A 378 4.24 15.33 -10.57
CA LYS A 378 5.46 15.10 -9.80
C LYS A 378 5.91 13.65 -9.89
N LYS A 379 4.99 12.71 -9.67
CA LYS A 379 5.26 11.27 -9.78
C LYS A 379 5.74 10.91 -11.19
N ASP A 380 5.04 11.34 -12.23
CA ASP A 380 5.37 10.99 -13.61
C ASP A 380 6.70 11.58 -14.07
N HIS A 381 6.97 12.85 -13.75
CA HIS A 381 8.27 13.47 -14.01
C HIS A 381 9.41 12.74 -13.30
N ASN A 382 9.25 12.44 -12.01
CA ASN A 382 10.24 11.71 -11.23
C ASN A 382 10.49 10.31 -11.79
N LEU A 383 9.43 9.58 -12.16
CA LEU A 383 9.53 8.25 -12.73
C LEU A 383 10.21 8.24 -14.09
N ASP A 384 9.92 9.22 -14.96
CA ASP A 384 10.62 9.39 -16.23
C ASP A 384 12.12 9.64 -15.99
N LEU A 385 12.47 10.58 -15.11
CA LEU A 385 13.86 10.86 -14.78
C LEU A 385 14.60 9.60 -14.30
N LEU A 386 13.98 8.81 -13.42
CA LEU A 386 14.55 7.56 -12.91
C LEU A 386 14.59 6.42 -13.95
N ARG A 387 13.84 6.50 -15.05
CA ARG A 387 13.83 5.49 -16.13
C ARG A 387 14.90 5.78 -17.18
N SER A 388 15.01 7.03 -17.62
CA SER A 388 15.77 7.39 -18.82
C SER A 388 16.94 8.35 -18.55
N ARG A 389 16.75 9.33 -17.66
CA ARG A 389 17.70 10.45 -17.48
C ARG A 389 18.74 10.23 -16.38
N LEU A 390 18.44 9.49 -15.32
CA LEU A 390 19.39 9.12 -14.27
C LEU A 390 20.29 7.98 -14.76
N ASN A 391 21.36 8.33 -15.48
CA ASN A 391 22.29 7.41 -16.11
C ASN A 391 23.76 7.84 -15.94
N LYS A 392 24.70 7.07 -16.50
CA LYS A 392 26.15 7.32 -16.39
C LYS A 392 26.60 8.61 -17.08
N GLU A 393 25.89 9.07 -18.09
CA GLU A 393 26.26 10.23 -18.90
C GLU A 393 25.82 11.52 -18.19
N THR A 394 24.56 11.59 -17.77
CA THR A 394 23.97 12.77 -17.14
C THR A 394 24.36 12.92 -15.68
N TYR A 395 24.44 11.81 -14.93
CA TYR A 395 24.63 11.82 -13.47
C TYR A 395 25.64 10.75 -13.00
N PRO A 396 26.91 10.76 -13.46
CA PRO A 396 27.86 9.65 -13.27
C PRO A 396 28.07 9.22 -11.82
N GLU A 397 28.36 10.18 -10.91
CA GLU A 397 28.65 9.87 -9.51
C GLU A 397 27.40 9.42 -8.74
N LEU A 398 26.26 10.08 -8.99
CA LEU A 398 24.98 9.72 -8.38
C LEU A 398 24.50 8.35 -8.87
N TYR A 399 24.61 8.09 -10.18
CA TYR A 399 24.26 6.81 -10.79
C TYR A 399 25.15 5.67 -10.28
N LYS A 400 26.46 5.91 -10.13
CA LYS A 400 27.38 4.92 -9.56
C LYS A 400 27.00 4.54 -8.13
N LEU A 401 26.54 5.50 -7.34
CA LEU A 401 26.13 5.27 -5.95
C LEU A 401 24.74 4.60 -5.86
N MET A 402 23.77 5.06 -6.65
CA MET A 402 22.35 4.75 -6.45
C MET A 402 21.64 4.03 -7.60
N GLY A 403 22.28 3.85 -8.76
CA GLY A 403 21.63 3.30 -9.97
C GLY A 403 20.93 1.96 -9.75
N ARG A 404 21.52 1.09 -8.92
CA ARG A 404 20.94 -0.21 -8.54
C ARG A 404 19.74 -0.14 -7.56
N TYR A 405 19.46 1.03 -7.01
CA TYR A 405 18.37 1.27 -6.05
C TYR A 405 17.25 2.11 -6.66
N THR A 406 17.32 2.43 -7.96
CA THR A 406 16.27 3.16 -8.68
C THR A 406 14.91 2.46 -8.61
N VAL A 407 14.89 1.12 -8.56
CA VAL A 407 13.66 0.33 -8.37
C VAL A 407 12.96 0.68 -7.04
N ILE A 408 13.74 0.87 -5.97
CA ILE A 408 13.20 1.27 -4.65
C ILE A 408 12.64 2.69 -4.75
N LEU A 409 13.39 3.63 -5.34
CA LEU A 409 12.93 5.01 -5.52
C LEU A 409 11.64 5.14 -6.36
N LYS A 410 11.53 4.37 -7.45
CA LYS A 410 10.34 4.34 -8.30
C LYS A 410 9.13 3.89 -7.50
N GLN A 411 9.29 2.85 -6.69
CA GLN A 411 8.23 2.33 -5.85
C GLN A 411 7.83 3.30 -4.74
N LEU A 412 8.78 3.98 -4.10
CA LEU A 412 8.47 5.03 -3.11
C LEU A 412 7.70 6.19 -3.77
N ASN A 413 8.01 6.57 -5.01
CA ASN A 413 7.25 7.59 -5.76
C ASN A 413 5.80 7.15 -6.00
N LYS A 414 5.59 5.89 -6.39
CA LYS A 414 4.24 5.32 -6.54
C LYS A 414 3.48 5.32 -5.20
N MET A 415 4.13 4.90 -4.11
CA MET A 415 3.54 4.95 -2.77
C MET A 415 3.15 6.37 -2.38
N ASN A 416 4.03 7.36 -2.57
CA ASN A 416 3.71 8.76 -2.26
C ASN A 416 2.44 9.23 -2.98
N TYR A 417 2.31 8.94 -4.27
CA TYR A 417 1.11 9.26 -5.05
C TYR A 417 -0.14 8.51 -4.56
N GLY A 418 -0.03 7.23 -4.22
CA GLY A 418 -1.17 6.44 -3.69
C GLY A 418 -1.77 7.02 -2.41
N PHE A 419 -1.00 7.82 -1.66
CA PHE A 419 -1.45 8.52 -0.45
C PHE A 419 -1.93 9.97 -0.71
N ALA A 420 -1.85 10.47 -1.95
CA ALA A 420 -2.29 11.81 -2.37
C ALA A 420 -3.82 11.94 -2.44
N THR A 421 -4.53 11.54 -1.38
CA THR A 421 -6.00 11.51 -1.35
C THR A 421 -6.61 12.91 -1.23
N THR A 422 -6.06 13.78 -0.38
CA THR A 422 -6.49 15.17 -0.20
C THR A 422 -5.32 16.04 0.29
N GLU A 423 -5.43 17.36 0.13
CA GLU A 423 -4.46 18.35 0.64
C GLU A 423 -4.29 18.32 2.17
N TYR A 424 -5.20 17.66 2.90
CA TYR A 424 -5.13 17.48 4.35
C TYR A 424 -4.04 16.49 4.80
N PHE A 425 -3.50 15.68 3.87
CA PHE A 425 -2.37 14.77 4.13
C PHE A 425 -1.02 15.37 3.70
N CYS A 426 -0.83 16.65 3.99
CA CYS A 426 0.43 17.35 3.78
C CYS A 426 1.15 17.61 5.09
N ASP A 427 2.48 17.64 5.04
CA ASP A 427 3.28 18.14 6.15
C ASP A 427 3.11 19.66 6.28
N LYS A 428 3.71 20.25 7.32
CA LYS A 428 3.69 21.71 7.54
C LYS A 428 4.22 22.55 6.36
N LYS A 429 4.88 21.94 5.37
CA LYS A 429 5.41 22.60 4.17
C LYS A 429 4.47 22.45 2.96
N GLY A 430 3.34 21.78 3.11
CA GLY A 430 2.41 21.52 2.00
C GLY A 430 2.85 20.34 1.12
N GLU A 431 3.84 19.55 1.54
CA GLU A 431 4.28 18.37 0.80
C GLU A 431 3.47 17.15 1.25
N ASN A 432 2.92 16.44 0.27
CA ASN A 432 2.28 15.14 0.48
C ASN A 432 3.27 14.15 1.13
N PHE A 433 2.76 13.29 1.99
CA PHE A 433 3.55 12.23 2.63
C PHE A 433 2.82 10.90 2.67
N PHE A 434 3.59 9.83 2.80
CA PHE A 434 3.11 8.47 3.08
C PHE A 434 3.86 7.90 4.28
N PHE A 435 3.37 6.81 4.86
CA PHE A 435 4.08 6.11 5.93
C PHE A 435 4.35 4.67 5.54
N ASN A 436 5.53 4.18 5.93
CA ASN A 436 5.84 2.76 5.82
C ASN A 436 6.87 2.34 6.88
N SER A 437 6.84 1.08 7.27
CA SER A 437 7.83 0.53 8.19
C SER A 437 9.07 0.07 7.40
N ILE A 438 10.27 0.25 7.96
CA ILE A 438 11.50 -0.30 7.37
C ILE A 438 11.41 -1.84 7.25
N GLY A 439 10.66 -2.49 8.15
CA GLY A 439 10.41 -3.93 8.10
C GLY A 439 9.60 -4.32 6.86
N ASN A 440 8.53 -3.59 6.58
CA ASN A 440 7.65 -3.82 5.43
C ASN A 440 8.40 -3.57 4.12
N LEU A 441 9.14 -2.46 4.02
CA LEU A 441 9.99 -2.20 2.86
C LEU A 441 11.04 -3.29 2.66
N ALA A 442 11.65 -3.77 3.75
CA ALA A 442 12.65 -4.83 3.67
C ALA A 442 12.05 -6.14 3.12
N GLU A 443 10.84 -6.48 3.54
CA GLU A 443 10.08 -7.64 3.06
C GLU A 443 9.71 -7.51 1.58
N GLU A 444 9.12 -6.38 1.19
CA GLU A 444 8.72 -6.05 -0.18
C GLU A 444 9.88 -6.17 -1.17
N PHE A 445 11.05 -5.63 -0.83
CA PHE A 445 12.23 -5.67 -1.70
C PHE A 445 13.14 -6.88 -1.45
N LYS A 446 12.71 -7.85 -0.62
CA LYS A 446 13.48 -9.05 -0.25
C LYS A 446 14.91 -8.72 0.21
N LYS A 447 15.04 -7.76 1.13
CA LYS A 447 16.31 -7.32 1.71
C LYS A 447 16.32 -7.53 3.23
N ASP A 448 17.52 -7.68 3.78
CA ASP A 448 17.71 -7.60 5.22
C ASP A 448 17.30 -6.20 5.75
N ARG A 449 16.68 -6.16 6.93
CA ARG A 449 16.18 -4.92 7.56
C ARG A 449 17.28 -3.89 7.79
N LYS A 450 18.50 -4.29 8.18
CA LYS A 450 19.61 -3.35 8.38
C LYS A 450 20.09 -2.79 7.05
N ASN A 451 20.15 -3.64 6.02
CA ASN A 451 20.48 -3.20 4.66
C ASN A 451 19.44 -2.21 4.13
N MET A 452 18.14 -2.51 4.28
CA MET A 452 17.06 -1.60 3.87
C MET A 452 17.14 -0.25 4.61
N SER A 453 17.32 -0.27 5.94
CA SER A 453 17.52 0.93 6.75
C SER A 453 18.67 1.79 6.24
N SER A 454 19.77 1.15 5.83
CA SER A 454 20.94 1.85 5.30
C SER A 454 20.68 2.46 3.93
N ILE A 455 20.00 1.73 3.03
CA ILE A 455 19.61 2.23 1.71
C ILE A 455 18.68 3.44 1.84
N ILE A 456 17.63 3.34 2.65
CA ILE A 456 16.72 4.45 2.95
C ILE A 456 17.49 5.63 3.54
N GLY A 457 18.43 5.38 4.45
CA GLY A 457 19.32 6.42 4.99
C GLY A 457 20.10 7.15 3.90
N VAL A 458 20.72 6.42 2.95
CA VAL A 458 21.47 7.03 1.84
C VAL A 458 20.54 7.83 0.92
N LEU A 459 19.35 7.31 0.60
CA LEU A 459 18.36 8.03 -0.20
C LEU A 459 17.94 9.34 0.47
N THR A 460 17.74 9.33 1.79
CA THR A 460 17.43 10.55 2.56
C THR A 460 18.60 11.53 2.61
N TYR A 461 19.83 11.01 2.75
CA TYR A 461 21.05 11.82 2.72
C TYR A 461 21.22 12.55 1.39
N LEU A 462 20.95 11.86 0.27
CA LEU A 462 21.00 12.44 -1.07
C LEU A 462 19.85 13.42 -1.36
N GLY A 463 18.85 13.52 -0.49
CA GLY A 463 17.69 14.41 -0.69
C GLY A 463 16.64 13.87 -1.66
N LEU A 464 16.81 12.66 -2.20
CA LEU A 464 15.86 12.04 -3.14
C LEU A 464 14.57 11.56 -2.44
N ILE A 465 14.64 11.35 -1.12
CA ILE A 465 13.47 11.19 -0.26
C ILE A 465 13.69 12.01 1.01
N ARG A 466 12.62 12.35 1.71
CA ARG A 466 12.70 13.00 3.01
C ARG A 466 11.97 12.18 4.05
N LYS A 467 12.57 11.99 5.22
CA LYS A 467 11.83 11.50 6.40
C LYS A 467 11.19 12.70 7.08
N VAL A 468 9.87 12.70 7.17
CA VAL A 468 9.11 13.80 7.76
C VAL A 468 9.26 13.74 9.29
N PRO A 469 9.77 14.80 9.95
CA PRO A 469 9.79 14.87 11.40
C PRO A 469 8.37 14.89 11.97
N HIS A 470 8.15 14.28 13.13
CA HIS A 470 6.80 14.15 13.70
C HIS A 470 6.19 15.50 14.08
N GLU A 471 7.02 16.47 14.44
CA GLU A 471 6.65 17.85 14.69
C GLU A 471 6.11 18.57 13.45
N GLU A 472 6.31 18.01 12.24
CA GLU A 472 5.80 18.53 10.98
C GLU A 472 4.53 17.82 10.48
N LEU A 473 4.06 16.78 11.19
CA LEU A 473 2.82 16.09 10.84
C LEU A 473 1.57 16.86 11.34
N PRO A 474 0.42 16.70 10.66
CA PRO A 474 -0.88 17.11 11.18
C PRO A 474 -1.14 16.56 12.60
N LYS A 475 -1.84 17.34 13.44
CA LYS A 475 -2.02 17.04 14.87
C LYS A 475 -2.75 15.72 15.10
N ASP A 476 -3.77 15.47 14.31
CA ASP A 476 -4.59 14.26 14.23
C ASP A 476 -3.77 13.04 13.79
N VAL A 477 -2.98 13.16 12.71
CA VAL A 477 -2.06 12.10 12.25
C VAL A 477 -1.03 11.78 13.32
N LEU A 478 -0.45 12.79 13.97
CA LEU A 478 0.50 12.62 15.06
C LEU A 478 -0.13 11.92 16.27
N ALA A 479 -1.36 12.28 16.64
CA ALA A 479 -2.08 11.65 17.74
C ALA A 479 -2.35 10.16 17.46
N ALA A 480 -2.84 9.84 16.25
CA ALA A 480 -3.06 8.47 15.81
C ALA A 480 -1.75 7.65 15.81
N THR A 481 -0.66 8.23 15.32
CA THR A 481 0.67 7.61 15.29
C THR A 481 1.15 7.23 16.70
N LYS A 482 1.02 8.15 17.66
CA LYS A 482 1.41 7.92 19.05
C LYS A 482 0.59 6.81 19.69
N GLU A 483 -0.72 6.79 19.44
CA GLU A 483 -1.62 5.79 20.00
C GLU A 483 -1.33 4.37 19.45
N ILE A 484 -1.05 4.25 18.16
CA ILE A 484 -0.66 2.97 17.55
C ILE A 484 0.62 2.42 18.19
N ALA A 485 1.64 3.27 18.35
CA ALA A 485 2.90 2.85 18.96
C ALA A 485 2.74 2.47 20.44
N ARG A 486 1.92 3.22 21.19
CA ARG A 486 1.56 2.90 22.57
C ARG A 486 0.89 1.53 22.67
N LYS A 487 -0.12 1.26 21.85
CA LYS A 487 -0.83 -0.04 21.80
C LYS A 487 0.10 -1.21 21.47
N LYS A 488 1.09 -0.99 20.59
CA LYS A 488 2.05 -2.00 20.16
C LYS A 488 3.31 -2.10 21.03
N GLY A 489 3.44 -1.27 22.07
CA GLY A 489 4.65 -1.23 22.92
C GLY A 489 5.94 -0.89 22.15
N GLN A 490 5.85 -0.11 21.08
CA GLN A 490 6.98 0.19 20.21
C GLN A 490 7.72 1.45 20.64
N LYS A 491 9.05 1.36 20.78
CA LYS A 491 9.91 2.53 21.07
C LYS A 491 9.84 3.59 19.96
N TYR A 492 9.77 3.16 18.70
CA TYR A 492 9.81 4.04 17.54
C TYR A 492 8.45 4.07 16.84
N TYR A 493 8.11 5.24 16.32
CA TYR A 493 6.91 5.46 15.52
C TYR A 493 7.08 4.99 14.08
N ALA A 494 5.97 4.80 13.36
CA ALA A 494 6.02 4.60 11.91
C ALA A 494 6.82 5.72 11.24
N THR A 495 7.62 5.40 10.22
CA THR A 495 8.38 6.42 9.50
C THR A 495 7.49 7.03 8.42
N TYR A 496 7.40 8.35 8.43
CA TYR A 496 6.71 9.14 7.41
C TYR A 496 7.74 9.65 6.40
N PHE A 497 7.37 9.60 5.13
CA PHE A 497 8.22 9.97 4.00
C PHE A 497 7.50 10.97 3.11
N SER A 498 8.21 12.00 2.66
CA SER A 498 7.80 12.83 1.53
C SER A 498 8.83 12.74 0.41
N ILE A 499 8.40 12.95 -0.83
CA ILE A 499 9.28 12.87 -2.01
C ILE A 499 9.20 14.20 -2.75
N PRO A 500 10.33 14.90 -2.92
CA PRO A 500 10.34 16.17 -3.63
C PRO A 500 10.14 15.96 -5.14
N TYR A 501 9.77 17.02 -5.82
CA TYR A 501 9.85 17.08 -7.28
C TYR A 501 11.34 17.10 -7.69
N TYR A 502 11.76 16.21 -8.59
CA TYR A 502 13.14 16.12 -9.04
C TYR A 502 13.46 17.17 -10.10
N ASP A 503 13.42 18.42 -9.69
CA ASP A 503 13.94 19.54 -10.47
C ASP A 503 15.49 19.58 -10.46
N SER A 504 16.07 20.57 -11.12
CA SER A 504 17.51 20.78 -11.13
C SER A 504 18.09 20.98 -9.74
N GLU A 505 17.40 21.69 -8.83
CA GLU A 505 17.92 21.98 -7.50
C GLU A 505 18.09 20.70 -6.67
N VAL A 506 17.05 19.85 -6.65
CA VAL A 506 17.10 18.56 -5.95
C VAL A 506 18.16 17.64 -6.56
N MET A 507 18.27 17.62 -7.89
CA MET A 507 19.24 16.78 -8.57
C MET A 507 20.69 17.28 -8.36
N ASP A 508 20.93 18.58 -8.38
CA ASP A 508 22.23 19.18 -8.08
C ASP A 508 22.64 18.92 -6.63
N PHE A 509 21.70 19.02 -5.69
CA PHE A 509 21.93 18.64 -4.30
C PHE A 509 22.30 17.17 -4.18
N ALA A 510 21.58 16.27 -4.86
CA ALA A 510 21.87 14.84 -4.85
C ALA A 510 23.25 14.52 -5.44
N VAL A 511 23.65 15.20 -6.52
CA VAL A 511 25.00 15.06 -7.11
C VAL A 511 26.07 15.56 -6.15
N LYS A 512 25.88 16.73 -5.54
CA LYS A 512 26.79 17.27 -4.52
C LYS A 512 26.97 16.28 -3.37
N LYS A 513 25.87 15.71 -2.86
CA LYS A 513 25.90 14.73 -1.78
C LYS A 513 26.55 13.41 -2.19
N ALA A 514 26.38 12.97 -3.44
CA ALA A 514 27.06 11.79 -3.96
C ALA A 514 28.58 11.98 -4.06
N ARG A 515 29.05 13.18 -4.42
CA ARG A 515 30.48 13.53 -4.41
C ARG A 515 31.03 13.56 -2.98
N GLU A 516 30.34 14.23 -2.06
CA GLU A 516 30.71 14.25 -0.63
C GLU A 516 30.79 12.82 -0.06
N PHE A 517 29.82 11.96 -0.39
CA PHE A 517 29.81 10.55 0.01
C PHE A 517 31.07 9.80 -0.41
N LYS A 518 31.52 10.02 -1.66
CA LYS A 518 32.72 9.40 -2.22
C LYS A 518 33.99 9.98 -1.62
N GLU A 519 34.08 11.30 -1.50
CA GLU A 519 35.25 12.02 -0.95
C GLU A 519 35.54 11.64 0.49
N LYS A 520 34.49 11.53 1.31
CA LYS A 520 34.54 11.07 2.71
C LYS A 520 34.61 9.54 2.86
N GLY A 521 34.64 8.79 1.75
CA GLY A 521 34.82 7.34 1.78
C GLY A 521 33.68 6.58 2.47
N LEU A 522 32.46 7.11 2.45
CA LEU A 522 31.32 6.54 3.16
C LEU A 522 30.91 5.19 2.56
N SER A 523 30.23 4.37 3.37
CA SER A 523 29.77 3.04 2.94
C SER A 523 28.29 2.87 3.16
N ILE A 524 27.57 2.42 2.11
CA ILE A 524 26.13 2.12 2.21
C ILE A 524 25.87 1.11 3.32
N ARG A 525 26.67 0.03 3.43
CA ARG A 525 26.44 -1.01 4.44
C ARG A 525 26.67 -0.54 5.89
N ALA A 526 27.53 0.46 6.08
CA ALA A 526 27.80 1.05 7.39
C ALA A 526 26.96 2.32 7.65
N PHE A 527 26.12 2.72 6.69
CA PHE A 527 25.41 3.98 6.71
C PHE A 527 24.42 4.03 7.87
N SER A 528 24.63 4.99 8.75
CA SER A 528 23.90 5.12 10.00
C SER A 528 24.00 6.53 10.54
N ARG A 529 23.12 6.88 11.48
CA ARG A 529 23.18 8.15 12.20
C ARG A 529 24.58 8.45 12.76
N GLU A 530 25.22 7.44 13.35
CA GLU A 530 26.56 7.57 13.91
C GLU A 530 27.63 7.88 12.86
N LEU A 531 27.56 7.24 11.69
CA LEU A 531 28.50 7.53 10.61
C LEU A 531 28.40 9.00 10.21
N LEU A 532 27.18 9.51 10.03
CA LEU A 532 26.96 10.89 9.61
C LEU A 532 27.43 11.91 10.63
N GLU A 533 27.18 11.68 11.92
CA GLU A 533 27.60 12.62 12.97
C GLU A 533 29.14 12.68 13.09
N ARG A 534 29.81 11.54 12.96
CA ARG A 534 31.28 11.45 13.04
C ARG A 534 32.00 11.99 11.80
N SER A 535 31.40 11.84 10.61
CA SER A 535 32.09 12.13 9.34
C SER A 535 31.63 13.42 8.65
N ILE A 536 30.41 13.88 8.91
CA ILE A 536 29.79 15.05 8.28
C ILE A 536 29.44 16.10 9.33
N SER A 537 28.35 15.90 10.07
CA SER A 537 27.94 16.78 11.18
C SER A 537 26.74 16.20 11.93
N LYS A 538 26.53 16.67 13.16
CA LYS A 538 25.33 16.37 13.95
C LYS A 538 24.04 16.86 13.27
N ALA A 539 24.08 18.07 12.68
CA ALA A 539 22.93 18.63 11.96
C ALA A 539 22.50 17.75 10.78
N GLU A 540 23.46 17.24 10.01
CA GLU A 540 23.16 16.34 8.89
C GLU A 540 22.63 14.99 9.37
N ALA A 541 23.18 14.47 10.48
CA ALA A 541 22.70 13.23 11.08
C ALA A 541 21.26 13.36 11.59
N ASP A 542 20.91 14.48 12.22
CA ASP A 542 19.56 14.80 12.67
C ASP A 542 18.59 14.98 11.49
N ARG A 543 19.04 15.58 10.39
CA ARG A 543 18.24 15.71 9.15
C ARG A 543 17.87 14.36 8.55
N VAL A 544 18.81 13.41 8.53
CA VAL A 544 18.62 12.08 7.92
C VAL A 544 17.89 11.10 8.86
N TYR A 545 18.00 11.31 10.17
CA TYR A 545 17.43 10.46 11.22
C TYR A 545 16.67 11.27 12.27
N PRO A 546 15.55 11.94 11.90
CA PRO A 546 14.84 12.84 12.81
C PRO A 546 14.27 12.14 14.04
N GLN A 547 13.87 10.86 13.94
CA GLN A 547 13.31 10.12 15.08
C GLN A 547 14.32 9.83 16.21
N THR A 548 15.61 9.84 15.89
CA THR A 548 16.70 9.61 16.87
C THR A 548 17.53 10.87 17.07
N LYS A 549 16.93 12.03 16.79
CA LYS A 549 17.52 13.34 17.07
C LYS A 549 17.84 13.45 18.57
N GLY A 550 19.07 13.85 18.88
CA GLY A 550 19.55 13.98 20.26
C GLY A 550 19.91 12.66 20.97
N GLU A 551 19.87 11.50 20.31
CA GLU A 551 20.42 10.27 20.90
C GLU A 551 21.95 10.33 20.97
N ASP A 552 22.52 9.92 22.11
CA ASP A 552 23.97 9.81 22.28
C ASP A 552 24.60 8.73 21.37
N LEU A 553 25.74 9.09 20.77
CA LEU A 553 26.51 8.21 19.88
C LEU A 553 27.12 7.01 20.61
N GLU A 554 27.56 7.20 21.85
CA GLU A 554 28.34 6.23 22.62
C GLU A 554 27.50 5.58 23.72
N LYS A 555 26.58 4.74 23.27
CA LYS A 555 25.58 4.04 24.10
C LYS A 555 26.17 3.12 25.20
N SER A 556 27.48 2.85 25.22
CA SER A 556 28.14 2.04 26.25
C SER A 556 29.64 2.34 26.39
N ALA A 557 30.19 2.15 27.60
CA ALA A 557 31.62 2.31 27.89
C ALA A 557 32.50 1.36 27.06
N GLU A 558 32.08 0.10 26.92
CA GLU A 558 32.74 -0.91 26.07
C GLU A 558 32.92 -0.44 24.62
N ARG A 559 31.93 0.29 24.09
CA ARG A 559 31.99 0.80 22.71
C ARG A 559 33.03 1.89 22.57
N ARG A 560 33.15 2.77 23.56
CA ARG A 560 34.16 3.83 23.61
C ARG A 560 35.56 3.21 23.69
N GLU A 561 35.73 2.22 24.56
CA GLU A 561 36.98 1.49 24.71
C GLU A 561 37.42 0.81 23.41
N LEU A 562 36.51 0.11 22.73
CA LEU A 562 36.80 -0.50 21.42
C LEU A 562 37.18 0.54 20.35
N ASN A 563 36.52 1.71 20.33
CA ASN A 563 36.89 2.78 19.38
C ASN A 563 38.31 3.28 19.65
N ASN A 564 38.64 3.51 20.92
CA ASN A 564 39.97 3.98 21.32
C ASN A 564 41.04 2.94 20.97
N LYS A 565 40.77 1.65 21.21
CA LYS A 565 41.67 0.55 20.85
C LYS A 565 41.91 0.49 19.34
N ILE A 566 40.85 0.63 18.54
CA ILE A 566 40.95 0.70 17.07
C ILE A 566 41.82 1.89 16.64
N ASP A 567 41.59 3.07 17.20
CA ASP A 567 42.30 4.30 16.87
C ASP A 567 43.80 4.16 17.19
N GLN A 568 44.12 3.76 18.42
CA GLN A 568 45.49 3.58 18.91
C GLN A 568 46.26 2.52 18.12
N LEU A 569 45.65 1.35 17.89
CA LEU A 569 46.29 0.28 17.14
C LEU A 569 46.58 0.70 15.69
N THR A 570 45.64 1.41 15.05
CA THR A 570 45.82 1.89 13.68
C THR A 570 47.02 2.84 13.58
N LEU A 571 47.13 3.79 14.51
CA LEU A 571 48.27 4.71 14.54
C LEU A 571 49.57 3.99 14.84
N HIS A 572 49.58 3.11 15.83
CA HIS A 572 50.77 2.34 16.21
C HIS A 572 51.33 1.55 15.01
N LEU A 573 50.48 0.84 14.27
CA LEU A 573 50.93 0.09 13.10
C LEU A 573 51.44 1.01 11.98
N ILE A 574 50.82 2.16 11.77
CA ILE A 574 51.28 3.16 10.79
C ILE A 574 52.61 3.77 11.21
N ASP A 575 52.81 4.06 12.49
CA ASP A 575 54.04 4.68 12.98
C ASP A 575 55.23 3.68 12.96
N VAL A 576 54.96 2.38 13.14
CA VAL A 576 55.98 1.32 13.09
C VAL A 576 56.28 0.87 11.66
N LYS A 577 55.26 0.70 10.81
CA LYS A 577 55.39 0.07 9.47
C LYS A 577 55.18 1.03 8.30
N GLY A 578 54.80 2.28 8.56
CA GLY A 578 54.37 3.25 7.54
C GLY A 578 52.92 3.03 7.03
N TYR A 579 52.34 1.85 7.23
CA TYR A 579 50.98 1.51 6.79
C TYR A 579 50.37 0.38 7.65
N THR A 580 49.06 0.19 7.51
CA THR A 580 48.37 -1.04 7.93
C THR A 580 47.28 -1.45 6.94
N THR A 581 46.75 -2.66 7.09
CA THR A 581 45.56 -3.11 6.35
C THR A 581 44.40 -3.37 7.29
N ILE A 582 43.16 -3.33 6.77
CA ILE A 582 42.00 -3.73 7.58
C ILE A 582 42.12 -5.20 8.03
N HIS A 583 42.73 -6.07 7.22
CA HIS A 583 42.90 -7.47 7.60
C HIS A 583 43.80 -7.60 8.84
N GLU A 584 44.95 -6.94 8.82
CA GLU A 584 45.89 -6.90 9.93
C GLU A 584 45.25 -6.31 11.19
N LEU A 585 44.52 -5.19 11.07
CA LEU A 585 43.77 -4.64 12.19
C LEU A 585 42.77 -5.64 12.78
N LEU A 586 42.07 -6.41 11.93
CA LEU A 586 41.13 -7.42 12.41
C LEU A 586 41.84 -8.59 13.10
N ASP A 587 43.01 -9.02 12.61
CA ASP A 587 43.82 -10.07 13.24
C ASP A 587 44.25 -9.69 14.66
N PHE A 588 44.67 -8.44 14.87
CA PHE A 588 45.06 -7.96 16.21
C PHE A 588 43.87 -7.69 17.15
N LEU A 589 42.68 -7.44 16.60
CA LEU A 589 41.52 -7.05 17.41
C LEU A 589 40.64 -8.23 17.83
N THR A 590 40.61 -9.32 17.06
CA THR A 590 39.79 -10.50 17.39
C THR A 590 40.18 -11.73 16.58
N ASP A 591 40.15 -12.89 17.26
CA ASP A 591 40.33 -14.20 16.64
C ASP A 591 39.01 -14.83 16.17
N THR A 592 37.86 -14.26 16.51
CA THR A 592 36.56 -14.89 16.23
C THR A 592 35.95 -14.39 14.93
N LYS A 593 35.57 -15.31 14.04
CA LYS A 593 34.94 -14.98 12.73
C LYS A 593 33.67 -14.12 12.88
N ARG A 594 32.90 -14.33 13.95
CA ARG A 594 31.67 -13.57 14.25
C ARG A 594 31.99 -12.12 14.61
N GLU A 595 33.01 -11.87 15.41
CA GLU A 595 33.41 -10.52 15.81
C GLU A 595 34.14 -9.78 14.69
N ARG A 596 34.92 -10.47 13.85
CA ARG A 596 35.59 -9.84 12.70
C ARG A 596 34.61 -9.03 11.85
N ASN A 597 33.44 -9.58 11.53
CA ASN A 597 32.42 -8.85 10.78
C ASN A 597 31.87 -7.63 11.54
N ARG A 598 31.67 -7.74 12.85
CA ARG A 598 31.19 -6.64 13.70
C ARG A 598 32.22 -5.51 13.77
N ILE A 599 33.49 -5.83 14.02
CA ILE A 599 34.60 -4.89 14.08
C ILE A 599 34.87 -4.27 12.70
N TYR A 600 34.77 -5.05 11.62
CA TYR A 600 34.90 -4.53 10.26
C TYR A 600 33.86 -3.44 9.93
N GLN A 601 32.58 -3.66 10.29
CA GLN A 601 31.57 -2.60 10.12
C GLN A 601 31.82 -1.41 11.04
N ARG A 602 32.43 -1.63 12.21
CA ARG A 602 32.82 -0.55 13.14
C ARG A 602 33.93 0.31 12.57
N LEU A 603 35.01 -0.32 12.06
CA LEU A 603 36.12 0.34 11.36
C LEU A 603 35.59 1.24 10.24
N LYS A 604 34.65 0.75 9.42
CA LYS A 604 34.03 1.56 8.36
C LYS A 604 33.33 2.83 8.86
N LYS A 605 32.85 2.85 10.10
CA LYS A 605 32.21 4.03 10.70
C LYS A 605 33.21 5.02 11.26
N LEU A 606 34.31 4.54 11.81
CA LEU A 606 35.35 5.36 12.44
C LEU A 606 36.33 5.93 11.41
N LEU A 607 36.60 5.18 10.34
CA LEU A 607 37.65 5.51 9.38
C LEU A 607 37.57 6.95 8.84
N PRO A 608 36.41 7.48 8.39
CA PRO A 608 36.36 8.85 7.90
C PRO A 608 36.78 9.91 8.94
N GLU A 609 36.38 9.72 10.20
CA GLU A 609 36.78 10.59 11.31
C GLU A 609 38.28 10.47 11.59
N MET A 610 38.82 9.25 11.58
CA MET A 610 40.25 8.99 11.75
C MET A 610 41.10 9.61 10.63
N GLU A 611 40.63 9.56 9.38
CA GLU A 611 41.30 10.18 8.23
C GLU A 611 41.43 11.70 8.37
N GLU A 612 40.44 12.33 8.99
CA GLU A 612 40.42 13.76 9.28
C GLU A 612 41.29 14.08 10.50
N LYS A 613 41.07 13.38 11.61
CA LYS A 613 41.76 13.59 12.90
C LYS A 613 43.27 13.35 12.81
N HIS A 614 43.72 12.34 12.06
CA HIS A 614 45.11 11.87 12.10
C HIS A 614 45.88 12.07 10.78
N GLY A 615 45.24 12.68 9.78
CA GLY A 615 45.86 12.87 8.46
C GLY A 615 46.21 11.56 7.76
N ILE A 616 45.48 10.48 8.04
CA ILE A 616 45.62 9.18 7.37
C ILE A 616 44.61 9.06 6.23
N LYS A 617 44.79 8.09 5.33
CA LYS A 617 43.80 7.78 4.29
C LYS A 617 43.84 6.31 3.88
N LYS A 618 42.68 5.72 3.65
CA LYS A 618 42.56 4.41 3.02
C LYS A 618 42.60 4.54 1.50
N VAL A 619 43.56 3.87 0.87
CA VAL A 619 43.73 3.87 -0.59
C VAL A 619 44.05 2.48 -1.10
N ARG A 620 43.70 2.23 -2.37
CA ARG A 620 44.14 1.02 -3.07
C ARG A 620 45.65 1.08 -3.28
N LEU A 621 46.37 0.05 -2.82
CA LEU A 621 47.81 -0.04 -3.05
C LEU A 621 48.08 -0.10 -4.56
N ASN A 622 49.09 0.61 -5.02
CA ASN A 622 49.59 0.57 -6.40
C ASN A 622 51.11 0.47 -6.38
N LYS A 623 51.74 0.23 -7.55
CA LYS A 623 53.20 0.06 -7.66
C LYS A 623 53.99 1.22 -7.03
N LYS A 624 53.59 2.47 -7.29
CA LYS A 624 54.28 3.66 -6.78
C LYS A 624 54.18 3.77 -5.26
N LEU A 625 52.98 3.56 -4.73
CA LEU A 625 52.73 3.64 -3.30
C LEU A 625 53.38 2.48 -2.54
N LYS A 626 53.39 1.26 -3.12
CA LYS A 626 54.07 0.09 -2.54
C LYS A 626 55.55 0.35 -2.31
N LEU A 627 56.23 0.94 -3.30
CA LEU A 627 57.64 1.33 -3.18
C LEU A 627 57.86 2.49 -2.21
N THR A 628 56.90 3.41 -2.10
CA THR A 628 57.00 4.54 -1.16
C THR A 628 56.85 4.10 0.28
N LEU A 629 56.00 3.11 0.53
CA LEU A 629 55.76 2.54 1.85
C LEU A 629 56.73 1.41 2.21
N ASP A 630 57.65 1.04 1.32
CA ASP A 630 58.47 -0.18 1.41
C ASP A 630 57.65 -1.42 1.82
N ALA A 631 56.46 -1.55 1.23
CA ALA A 631 55.47 -2.52 1.68
C ALA A 631 55.75 -3.93 1.14
N ASP A 632 56.12 -4.85 2.03
CA ASP A 632 56.29 -6.27 1.72
C ASP A 632 54.94 -7.00 1.65
N LEU A 633 54.19 -6.74 0.58
CA LEU A 633 52.91 -7.39 0.29
C LEU A 633 52.92 -8.00 -1.11
N GLU A 634 52.66 -9.30 -1.23
CA GLU A 634 52.59 -9.97 -2.55
C GLU A 634 51.49 -9.41 -3.46
N THR A 635 50.40 -8.92 -2.86
CA THR A 635 49.23 -8.39 -3.57
C THR A 635 49.09 -6.87 -3.41
N TYR A 636 48.08 -6.28 -4.07
CA TYR A 636 47.77 -4.85 -3.99
C TYR A 636 46.46 -4.61 -3.22
N PRO A 637 46.39 -4.83 -1.89
CA PRO A 637 45.17 -4.63 -1.12
C PRO A 637 44.85 -3.15 -0.89
N ASP A 638 43.75 -2.86 -0.20
CA ASP A 638 43.53 -1.53 0.36
C ASP A 638 44.39 -1.36 1.61
N VAL A 639 45.16 -0.26 1.68
CA VAL A 639 46.04 0.09 2.80
C VAL A 639 45.59 1.40 3.45
N ILE A 640 45.87 1.56 4.73
CA ILE A 640 45.70 2.80 5.50
C ILE A 640 47.10 3.32 5.81
N CYS A 641 47.40 4.55 5.37
CA CYS A 641 48.71 5.18 5.56
C CYS A 641 48.55 6.70 5.69
N ARG A 642 49.64 7.41 6.01
CA ARG A 642 49.64 8.89 6.09
C ARG A 642 49.37 9.51 4.72
N LYS A 643 48.61 10.62 4.67
CA LYS A 643 48.33 11.37 3.44
C LYS A 643 49.62 11.85 2.75
N SER A 644 50.64 12.21 3.53
CA SER A 644 51.97 12.61 3.04
C SER A 644 52.63 11.50 2.19
N ALA A 645 52.56 10.24 2.60
CA ALA A 645 53.11 9.12 1.84
C ALA A 645 52.40 8.94 0.49
N ILE A 646 51.09 9.22 0.43
CA ILE A 646 50.33 9.18 -0.81
C ILE A 646 50.78 10.30 -1.76
N GLU A 647 50.99 11.51 -1.24
CA GLU A 647 51.48 12.65 -2.02
C GLU A 647 52.90 12.42 -2.53
N GLU A 648 53.81 11.92 -1.69
CA GLU A 648 55.16 11.54 -2.07
C GLU A 648 55.15 10.51 -3.22
N SER A 649 54.27 9.51 -3.14
CA SER A 649 54.16 8.47 -4.18
C SER A 649 53.74 9.00 -5.56
N LYS A 650 53.04 10.14 -5.62
CA LYS A 650 52.65 10.78 -6.89
C LYS A 650 53.83 11.47 -7.56
N ASN A 651 54.73 12.03 -6.75
CA ASN A 651 55.90 12.80 -7.20
C ASN A 651 57.10 11.91 -7.58
N LYS A 652 57.07 10.61 -7.26
CA LYS A 652 58.06 9.65 -7.76
C LYS A 652 57.87 9.47 -9.28
N ILE A 653 58.75 10.15 -10.02
CA ILE A 653 59.03 9.89 -11.43
C ILE A 653 59.80 8.58 -11.48
N PHE A 654 59.29 7.65 -12.29
CA PHE A 654 59.93 6.36 -12.54
C PHE A 654 60.74 6.46 -13.82
#